data_AF-A0A9P5L5S3-F1
#
_entry.id   AF-A0A9P5L5S3-F1
#
_cell.length_a   1.000
_cell.length_b   1.000
_cell.length_c   1.000
_cell.angle_alpha   90.00
_cell.angle_beta   90.00
_cell.angle_gamma   90.00
#
_symmetry.space_group_name_H-M   'P 1'
#
loop_
_entity.id
_entity.type
_entity.pdbx_description
1 polymer ?
#
loop_
_entity_poly.entity_id
_entity_poly.type
_entity_poly.pdbx_seq_one_letter_code
_entity_poly.pdbx_strand_id
1 'polypeptide(L)'
;MAAAVNTAAVDTTAVRVADPASGFGVGLAGKAISCYARLFPRLAANAIVSGLASPSMGACSHMGPTNAMRVLNVAVAALGALSQLADAKHIHPPRHLRARDDNSTTLADNPDNILNNAGFSDGLDNFNHTGNVKVVAAPGPDPDASDDQNYVVELVATGESTSRVVKRASLIATISSFLTDLFAKHTYTVQFQYAVVSSNLANSCRIQAYMGLTLVGSTPYFPVVASGSTLKWLSFSAPVTVTGSSSTVLTSVVCGRGGTAKVQMNAISVVEGLVTTTSTSITSTTTTSTTSKSTTAAVTTTSSVVVAVVSSSTSSAVSSSSSASSTTLSSVVSSSTSSAVSSSTTVSSSSTLSSTSTSASASASAHAANVDSTILIIAADDYGASTASLGLLAYGIPYENLIVPKAGVALPVLNTSTTAGRYGGIIVISSVAYDYGTAWNSALTDDQWNALYAYQTDFRIRMVRINDFPGPKFGTAAVGAGCCDTGVEQLVSISDTTDFPTANIKTGAGLSTTGLYHVPASVTDTNTTHAVATFGIATGFASESVAAVINNFSGREQFVWFMSWAPDWSQTCAFLQHAHIHWLTRGVFLGKRKVHLSPQIDDVQLSTTLYSPANVDFKIRTGDLDAHVTWQTDINTRLPAGSDFRLEMAHNGNGDLIAATALTSAVNLCIPNYAVDYDSPNDTALEYQKPLGTGVNLWPSEWTTYKWTKTCAVLDDFASWFLVTKNLNQFSHVSHTFSHMELNNATYSDANREIQFNQAWLSQMGIDKATRFSAHGLIPPAITGLHNGDAIKGWIDNGITHVVGDNTRPLLRNQNNKYWPLISTVAANGYDGLVIIPRFATTIYYNCDTAACTTLEWINTSAGSGTFTNLLAQAKTDNTRYLLSLMADPYMFHQANLRQIDVDTITIGTKTGKMSLVMAWTETIVQEMTRLTNWPILSLKHDDFTQYFLDRKSADDCNPTLSYGFSSSGAIESVTVSTTGNTCSVPIPVTIPSGTVTASSGSVKVDQLGSEPPIQWVTLSGSPVTLSLSKAVST
;
A
#
# COMPACT_ATOMS: atom_id res chain seq x y z
N MET A 1 -3.21 10.35 -61.88
CA MET A 1 -2.76 10.07 -63.27
C MET A 1 -2.22 8.63 -63.32
N ALA A 2 -1.97 8.07 -64.52
CA ALA A 2 -1.58 6.65 -64.72
C ALA A 2 -0.14 6.33 -64.20
N ALA A 3 0.34 5.08 -64.11
CA ALA A 3 -0.06 3.74 -64.59
C ALA A 3 0.30 2.67 -63.50
N ALA A 4 -0.25 1.44 -63.37
CA ALA A 4 -0.36 0.26 -64.26
C ALA A 4 1.02 -0.30 -64.71
N VAL A 5 1.34 -1.62 -64.74
CA VAL A 5 0.59 -2.87 -64.39
C VAL A 5 1.57 -4.08 -64.25
N ASN A 6 1.06 -5.30 -63.92
CA ASN A 6 1.71 -6.64 -63.88
C ASN A 6 2.55 -7.03 -62.64
N THR A 7 2.74 -8.31 -62.23
CA THR A 7 1.96 -9.60 -62.10
C THR A 7 2.91 -10.84 -62.21
N ALA A 8 2.48 -12.00 -61.66
CA ALA A 8 3.10 -13.34 -61.81
C ALA A 8 4.50 -13.57 -61.14
N ALA A 9 5.07 -14.78 -60.92
CA ALA A 9 4.60 -16.17 -60.67
C ALA A 9 5.84 -17.12 -60.47
N VAL A 10 5.84 -18.37 -59.97
CA VAL A 10 5.00 -19.22 -59.08
C VAL A 10 5.83 -20.48 -58.66
N ASP A 11 5.64 -20.98 -57.43
CA ASP A 11 5.96 -22.34 -56.87
C ASP A 11 7.36 -23.00 -56.80
N THR A 12 7.54 -23.79 -55.72
CA THR A 12 8.44 -24.99 -55.55
C THR A 12 9.97 -24.84 -55.74
N THR A 13 10.87 -25.73 -55.26
CA THR A 13 10.84 -26.99 -54.46
C THR A 13 11.84 -26.83 -53.29
N ALA A 14 11.75 -27.44 -52.10
CA ALA A 14 11.35 -28.78 -51.66
C ALA A 14 12.41 -29.89 -51.87
N VAL A 15 13.31 -30.06 -50.89
CA VAL A 15 14.11 -31.29 -50.69
C VAL A 15 14.03 -31.71 -49.21
N ARG A 16 13.58 -32.95 -48.96
CA ARG A 16 13.73 -33.68 -47.69
C ARG A 16 14.86 -34.71 -47.84
N VAL A 17 15.37 -35.28 -46.74
CA VAL A 17 15.45 -36.75 -46.46
C VAL A 17 16.49 -37.08 -45.34
N ALA A 18 16.19 -38.12 -44.55
CA ALA A 18 17.08 -38.98 -43.74
C ALA A 18 17.73 -38.48 -42.42
N ASP A 19 17.10 -38.89 -41.33
CA ASP A 19 17.67 -39.59 -40.14
C ASP A 19 18.51 -40.86 -40.52
N PRO A 20 19.17 -41.65 -39.63
CA PRO A 20 19.39 -41.49 -38.18
C PRO A 20 20.78 -41.95 -37.59
N ALA A 21 20.94 -41.71 -36.28
CA ALA A 21 21.56 -42.55 -35.22
C ALA A 21 22.98 -43.22 -35.33
N SER A 22 23.85 -42.90 -34.35
CA SER A 22 24.73 -43.83 -33.58
C SER A 22 25.58 -43.01 -32.56
N GLY A 23 26.13 -43.54 -31.45
CA GLY A 23 25.98 -44.85 -30.78
C GLY A 23 27.24 -45.27 -29.98
N PHE A 24 27.09 -45.68 -28.71
CA PHE A 24 28.13 -46.18 -27.75
C PHE A 24 29.22 -45.17 -27.29
N GLY A 25 29.90 -45.32 -26.14
CA GLY A 25 29.72 -46.22 -24.97
C GLY A 25 30.69 -45.85 -23.81
N VAL A 26 30.28 -45.80 -22.52
CA VAL A 26 30.22 -46.89 -21.49
C VAL A 26 31.51 -47.12 -20.66
N GLY A 27 31.41 -46.93 -19.32
CA GLY A 27 32.24 -47.58 -18.27
C GLY A 27 33.19 -46.69 -17.43
N LEU A 28 33.65 -47.07 -16.20
CA LEU A 28 33.16 -48.06 -15.21
C LEU A 28 33.96 -48.01 -13.86
N ALA A 29 33.29 -47.93 -12.69
CA ALA A 29 33.77 -48.23 -11.30
C ALA A 29 35.03 -47.50 -10.71
N GLY A 30 35.32 -47.47 -9.38
CA GLY A 30 34.52 -47.80 -8.18
C GLY A 30 35.30 -47.94 -6.83
N LYS A 31 34.62 -47.68 -5.69
CA LYS A 31 34.84 -48.14 -4.28
C LYS A 31 36.13 -47.85 -3.44
N ALA A 32 35.96 -46.95 -2.45
CA ALA A 32 35.97 -47.17 -0.97
C ALA A 32 37.22 -47.59 -0.12
N ILE A 33 37.38 -46.90 1.04
CA ILE A 33 37.83 -47.33 2.41
C ILE A 33 37.64 -46.09 3.33
N SER A 34 36.87 -46.08 4.45
CA SER A 34 37.10 -46.60 5.83
C SER A 34 38.28 -45.94 6.59
N CYS A 35 38.25 -45.66 7.91
CA CYS A 35 37.26 -45.86 8.98
C CYS A 35 37.64 -45.03 10.24
N TYR A 36 36.70 -44.66 11.14
CA TYR A 36 36.84 -44.76 12.61
C TYR A 36 35.50 -44.49 13.35
N ALA A 37 35.42 -44.86 14.63
CA ALA A 37 34.26 -44.71 15.52
C ALA A 37 34.75 -44.58 16.99
N ARG A 38 33.97 -44.56 18.09
CA ARG A 38 32.58 -44.94 18.40
C ARG A 38 32.23 -44.42 19.82
N LEU A 39 30.96 -44.13 20.18
CA LEU A 39 30.32 -44.47 21.48
C LEU A 39 28.84 -43.98 21.61
N PHE A 40 28.14 -44.51 22.61
CA PHE A 40 26.72 -44.37 23.02
C PHE A 40 26.71 -44.26 24.59
N PRO A 41 25.59 -44.19 25.38
CA PRO A 41 24.15 -44.22 25.05
C PRO A 41 23.17 -43.23 25.78
N ARG A 42 21.95 -43.14 25.25
CA ARG A 42 20.57 -43.11 25.86
C ARG A 42 20.31 -42.69 27.33
N LEU A 43 19.21 -41.93 27.50
CA LEU A 43 18.00 -42.13 28.36
C LEU A 43 16.91 -41.16 27.78
N ALA A 44 15.61 -41.40 27.56
CA ALA A 44 14.54 -42.30 28.06
C ALA A 44 13.97 -41.95 29.46
N ALA A 45 12.64 -41.92 29.74
CA ALA A 45 11.40 -41.91 28.92
C ALA A 45 10.15 -41.62 29.82
N ASN A 46 8.97 -41.40 29.21
CA ASN A 46 7.59 -41.44 29.81
C ASN A 46 7.19 -40.31 30.81
N ALA A 47 5.91 -40.09 31.20
CA ALA A 47 4.58 -40.12 30.52
C ALA A 47 3.43 -39.70 31.51
N ILE A 48 2.17 -39.67 31.03
CA ILE A 48 0.88 -39.89 31.77
C ILE A 48 0.09 -38.70 32.41
N VAL A 49 -1.00 -38.31 31.69
CA VAL A 49 -2.44 -38.16 32.10
C VAL A 49 -2.93 -37.10 33.13
N SER A 50 -4.01 -36.38 32.72
CA SER A 50 -5.05 -35.63 33.49
C SER A 50 -4.67 -34.34 34.23
N GLY A 51 -5.57 -33.38 34.47
CA GLY A 51 -6.94 -33.19 33.96
C GLY A 51 -7.83 -32.23 34.78
N LEU A 52 -8.94 -31.75 34.18
CA LEU A 52 -10.08 -30.99 34.76
C LEU A 52 -9.93 -29.49 35.13
N ALA A 53 -11.11 -28.84 35.15
CA ALA A 53 -11.49 -27.57 35.81
C ALA A 53 -11.09 -26.21 35.19
N SER A 54 -12.04 -25.60 34.46
CA SER A 54 -12.20 -24.14 34.37
C SER A 54 -12.86 -23.57 35.64
N PRO A 55 -12.65 -22.28 35.94
CA PRO A 55 -13.76 -21.30 35.85
C PRO A 55 -13.37 -20.10 34.96
N SER A 56 -14.10 -19.72 33.91
CA SER A 56 -15.45 -19.12 33.84
C SER A 56 -15.51 -17.59 34.02
N MET A 57 -15.59 -16.90 32.87
CA MET A 57 -16.27 -15.62 32.61
C MET A 57 -16.01 -14.38 33.50
N GLY A 58 -15.47 -13.33 32.86
CA GLY A 58 -15.71 -11.92 33.20
C GLY A 58 -15.84 -11.12 31.90
N ALA A 59 -17.00 -10.52 31.62
CA ALA A 59 -17.31 -9.93 30.32
C ALA A 59 -16.96 -8.44 30.22
N CYS A 60 -16.68 -7.96 29.00
CA CYS A 60 -16.76 -6.53 28.68
C CYS A 60 -17.14 -6.30 27.20
N SER A 61 -18.43 -6.15 26.94
CA SER A 61 -18.98 -5.79 25.63
C SER A 61 -18.87 -4.28 25.36
N HIS A 62 -19.10 -3.90 24.09
CA HIS A 62 -19.10 -2.54 23.53
C HIS A 62 -17.73 -1.86 23.36
N MET A 63 -17.35 -1.66 22.09
CA MET A 63 -16.36 -0.67 21.67
C MET A 63 -16.92 0.13 20.50
N GLY A 64 -16.88 1.46 20.61
CA GLY A 64 -17.32 2.38 19.55
C GLY A 64 -16.19 2.75 18.57
N PRO A 65 -16.48 3.56 17.53
CA PRO A 65 -15.54 3.88 16.45
C PRO A 65 -14.22 4.54 16.89
N THR A 66 -14.20 5.16 18.07
CA THR A 66 -12.97 5.71 18.70
C THR A 66 -11.91 4.66 19.06
N ASN A 67 -12.25 3.37 19.10
CA ASN A 67 -11.30 2.29 19.41
C ASN A 67 -10.68 1.66 18.15
N ALA A 68 -11.36 1.65 17.00
CA ALA A 68 -10.76 1.23 15.73
C ALA A 68 -9.53 2.10 15.39
N MET A 69 -9.64 3.41 15.61
CA MET A 69 -8.54 4.36 15.44
C MET A 69 -7.37 4.12 16.42
N ARG A 70 -7.58 3.43 17.55
CA ARG A 70 -6.50 3.05 18.48
C ARG A 70 -5.74 1.80 18.01
N VAL A 71 -6.46 0.81 17.47
CA VAL A 71 -5.83 -0.41 16.91
C VAL A 71 -4.92 -0.06 15.74
N LEU A 72 -5.38 0.83 14.85
CA LEU A 72 -4.60 1.30 13.70
C LEU A 72 -3.25 1.94 14.10
N ASN A 73 -3.25 2.77 15.15
CA ASN A 73 -2.01 3.43 15.61
C ASN A 73 -1.01 2.46 16.28
N VAL A 74 -1.49 1.38 16.93
CA VAL A 74 -0.59 0.32 17.44
C VAL A 74 0.01 -0.47 16.28
N ALA A 75 -0.75 -0.72 15.21
CA ALA A 75 -0.24 -1.35 13.99
C ALA A 75 0.84 -0.51 13.29
N VAL A 76 0.67 0.82 13.19
CA VAL A 76 1.70 1.73 12.65
C VAL A 76 3.00 1.68 13.46
N ALA A 77 2.91 1.67 14.79
CA ALA A 77 4.10 1.58 15.64
C ALA A 77 4.77 0.19 15.61
N ALA A 78 4.03 -0.88 15.32
CA ALA A 78 4.57 -2.21 15.06
C ALA A 78 5.25 -2.29 13.68
N LEU A 79 4.67 -1.65 12.64
CA LEU A 79 5.28 -1.52 11.32
C LEU A 79 6.60 -0.73 11.37
N GLY A 80 6.69 0.31 12.21
CA GLY A 80 7.93 1.05 12.47
C GLY A 80 9.03 0.24 13.18
N ALA A 81 8.73 -0.93 13.75
CA ALA A 81 9.73 -1.85 14.29
C ALA A 81 10.18 -2.91 13.26
N LEU A 82 9.35 -3.18 12.23
CA LEU A 82 9.68 -4.14 11.18
C LEU A 82 10.78 -3.65 10.22
N SER A 83 11.04 -2.35 10.14
CA SER A 83 12.15 -1.78 9.37
C SER A 83 13.53 -2.03 10.01
N GLN A 84 13.63 -2.00 11.35
CA GLN A 84 14.91 -2.19 12.08
C GLN A 84 15.35 -3.65 12.20
N LEU A 85 14.49 -4.61 11.81
CA LEU A 85 14.89 -6.01 11.63
C LEU A 85 15.91 -6.22 10.49
N ALA A 86 16.21 -5.17 9.73
CA ALA A 86 17.29 -5.10 8.75
C ALA A 86 18.71 -5.12 9.36
N ASP A 87 18.94 -4.39 10.46
CA ASP A 87 20.30 -4.00 10.88
C ASP A 87 20.96 -4.94 11.90
N ALA A 88 20.18 -5.78 12.60
CA ALA A 88 20.65 -6.52 13.78
C ALA A 88 21.17 -7.94 13.46
N LYS A 89 22.22 -8.12 12.63
CA LYS A 89 22.73 -9.48 12.34
C LYS A 89 24.23 -9.70 12.04
N HIS A 90 25.12 -9.20 12.90
CA HIS A 90 26.45 -9.80 13.07
C HIS A 90 26.76 -10.16 14.53
N ILE A 91 27.57 -11.21 14.74
CA ILE A 91 27.51 -12.09 15.92
C ILE A 91 28.85 -12.13 16.66
N HIS A 92 28.84 -12.06 18.00
CA HIS A 92 29.90 -12.64 18.84
C HIS A 92 29.35 -13.30 20.13
N PRO A 93 30.12 -14.23 20.76
CA PRO A 93 29.59 -15.28 21.64
C PRO A 93 29.49 -14.86 23.14
N PRO A 94 29.02 -15.72 24.08
CA PRO A 94 28.29 -15.26 25.26
C PRO A 94 29.18 -14.62 26.34
N ARG A 95 28.62 -13.65 27.07
CA ARG A 95 29.23 -13.12 28.29
C ARG A 95 28.92 -14.02 29.48
N HIS A 96 29.97 -14.35 30.24
CA HIS A 96 29.82 -14.90 31.59
C HIS A 96 29.13 -13.90 32.53
N LEU A 97 28.37 -14.44 33.47
CA LEU A 97 27.90 -13.75 34.67
C LEU A 97 29.07 -12.99 35.33
N ARG A 98 28.93 -11.67 35.49
CA ARG A 98 29.65 -10.91 36.50
C ARG A 98 28.71 -10.68 37.67
N ALA A 99 29.02 -11.25 38.83
CA ALA A 99 28.43 -10.77 40.07
C ALA A 99 28.82 -9.29 40.27
N ARG A 100 27.85 -8.48 40.68
CA ARG A 100 28.00 -7.08 41.09
C ARG A 100 27.06 -6.91 42.29
N ASP A 101 27.55 -6.28 43.35
CA ASP A 101 26.97 -6.48 44.68
C ASP A 101 25.55 -5.90 44.84
N ASP A 102 24.67 -6.68 45.48
CA ASP A 102 23.26 -6.34 45.71
C ASP A 102 23.10 -5.17 46.71
N ASN A 103 22.82 -3.95 46.22
CA ASN A 103 22.04 -2.96 46.97
C ASN A 103 21.45 -1.80 46.11
N SER A 104 20.89 -2.08 44.94
CA SER A 104 20.02 -1.11 44.22
C SER A 104 18.58 -1.62 44.18
N THR A 105 17.62 -0.75 44.51
CA THR A 105 16.19 -1.05 44.47
C THR A 105 15.46 -0.40 43.29
N THR A 106 16.19 0.11 42.29
CA THR A 106 15.60 0.73 41.10
C THR A 106 15.25 -0.31 40.03
N LEU A 107 14.19 -0.06 39.25
CA LEU A 107 13.84 -0.92 38.11
C LEU A 107 14.81 -0.77 36.91
N ALA A 108 15.67 0.25 36.92
CA ALA A 108 16.64 0.50 35.86
C ALA A 108 17.89 -0.39 35.97
N ASP A 109 18.31 -0.74 37.19
CA ASP A 109 19.51 -1.55 37.46
C ASP A 109 19.29 -3.07 37.39
N ASN A 110 18.05 -3.52 37.11
CA ASN A 110 17.69 -4.94 37.21
C ASN A 110 18.45 -5.81 36.18
N PRO A 111 19.29 -6.78 36.60
CA PRO A 111 20.08 -7.61 35.70
C PRO A 111 19.25 -8.60 34.87
N ASP A 112 18.00 -8.88 35.27
CA ASP A 112 17.05 -9.74 34.54
C ASP A 112 16.19 -8.96 33.53
N ASN A 113 16.49 -7.67 33.30
CA ASN A 113 15.79 -6.83 32.33
C ASN A 113 16.35 -7.01 30.91
N ILE A 114 15.44 -7.28 29.97
CA ILE A 114 15.74 -7.52 28.55
C ILE A 114 15.85 -6.18 27.77
N LEU A 115 15.42 -5.06 28.36
CA LEU A 115 15.56 -3.72 27.77
C LEU A 115 16.90 -3.05 28.13
N ASN A 116 17.68 -2.70 27.11
CA ASN A 116 18.80 -1.75 27.23
C ASN A 116 18.29 -0.30 27.42
N ASN A 117 19.11 0.57 28.01
CA ASN A 117 18.81 2.00 28.26
C ASN A 117 17.44 2.25 28.98
N ALA A 118 17.03 1.33 29.85
CA ALA A 118 15.75 1.40 30.58
C ALA A 118 15.56 2.68 31.40
N GLY A 119 16.67 3.30 31.83
CA GLY A 119 16.73 4.55 32.58
C GLY A 119 16.89 5.84 31.76
N PHE A 120 16.86 5.76 30.42
CA PHE A 120 17.04 6.88 29.49
C PHE A 120 18.34 7.71 29.65
N SER A 121 19.37 7.14 30.29
CA SER A 121 20.68 7.77 30.46
C SER A 121 21.37 8.07 29.13
N ASP A 122 21.16 7.19 28.15
CA ASP A 122 21.67 7.32 26.78
C ASP A 122 20.59 7.95 25.86
N GLY A 123 19.76 8.83 26.42
CA GLY A 123 18.67 9.48 25.70
C GLY A 123 17.59 8.48 25.26
N LEU A 124 17.21 8.53 23.98
CA LEU A 124 16.22 7.62 23.38
C LEU A 124 16.86 6.44 22.63
N ASP A 125 18.16 6.20 22.80
CA ASP A 125 18.84 5.10 22.12
C ASP A 125 18.21 3.76 22.52
N ASN A 126 17.97 2.90 21.52
CA ASN A 126 17.15 1.67 21.59
C ASN A 126 15.62 1.87 21.71
N PHE A 127 15.10 3.10 21.61
CA PHE A 127 13.65 3.39 21.68
C PHE A 127 13.11 4.19 20.48
N ASN A 128 12.20 3.57 19.73
CA ASN A 128 11.37 4.24 18.75
C ASN A 128 10.23 5.01 19.44
N HIS A 129 9.75 6.10 18.83
CA HIS A 129 8.70 6.93 19.41
C HIS A 129 7.80 7.57 18.34
N THR A 130 6.64 8.09 18.75
CA THR A 130 5.73 8.80 17.86
C THR A 130 4.97 9.88 18.63
N GLY A 131 4.69 11.01 17.96
CA GLY A 131 4.08 12.19 18.59
C GLY A 131 5.08 13.00 19.42
N ASN A 132 4.57 13.78 20.37
CA ASN A 132 5.40 14.65 21.20
C ASN A 132 6.10 13.85 22.31
N VAL A 133 7.32 13.40 22.04
CA VAL A 133 8.16 12.63 22.94
C VAL A 133 9.57 13.23 22.96
N LYS A 134 10.20 13.31 24.13
CA LYS A 134 11.60 13.76 24.30
C LYS A 134 12.15 13.30 25.64
N VAL A 135 13.47 13.17 25.78
CA VAL A 135 14.11 13.05 27.10
C VAL A 135 14.31 14.43 27.72
N VAL A 136 14.14 14.51 29.03
CA VAL A 136 14.41 15.70 29.86
C VAL A 136 15.11 15.29 31.15
N ALA A 137 16.00 16.15 31.66
CA ALA A 137 16.47 16.03 33.03
C ALA A 137 15.35 16.51 33.99
N ALA A 138 14.97 15.66 34.94
CA ALA A 138 13.92 15.96 35.93
C ALA A 138 14.12 15.13 37.22
N PRO A 139 13.48 15.48 38.34
CA PRO A 139 13.48 14.63 39.53
C PRO A 139 12.87 13.26 39.22
N GLY A 140 13.73 12.23 39.20
CA GLY A 140 13.36 10.86 38.88
C GLY A 140 12.52 10.17 39.94
N PRO A 141 12.19 8.88 39.74
CA PRO A 141 11.44 8.09 40.72
C PRO A 141 12.22 7.77 41.99
N ASP A 142 13.55 7.87 41.95
CA ASP A 142 14.45 7.75 43.10
C ASP A 142 14.89 9.15 43.58
N PRO A 143 14.56 9.55 44.82
CA PRO A 143 14.96 10.83 45.40
C PRO A 143 16.36 10.83 46.05
N ASP A 144 16.94 9.65 46.27
CA ASP A 144 18.23 9.46 46.96
C ASP A 144 19.39 9.23 45.95
N ALA A 145 19.08 9.07 44.66
CA ALA A 145 20.04 9.10 43.56
C ALA A 145 20.85 10.43 43.54
N SER A 146 22.17 10.33 43.70
CA SER A 146 23.02 11.46 44.10
C SER A 146 23.43 12.39 42.95
N ASP A 147 22.74 13.53 42.83
CA ASP A 147 23.09 14.77 42.09
C ASP A 147 23.36 14.68 40.57
N ASP A 148 23.52 13.47 40.02
CA ASP A 148 23.50 13.21 38.58
C ASP A 148 22.09 13.39 38.00
N GLN A 149 22.02 13.89 36.76
CA GLN A 149 20.73 14.22 36.14
C GLN A 149 19.92 12.96 35.83
N ASN A 150 18.87 12.73 36.62
CA ASN A 150 17.84 11.74 36.31
C ASN A 150 17.18 12.08 34.97
N TYR A 151 17.54 11.35 33.93
CA TYR A 151 16.91 11.44 32.62
C TYR A 151 15.57 10.70 32.63
N VAL A 152 14.53 11.35 32.12
CA VAL A 152 13.18 10.78 32.01
C VAL A 152 12.59 11.12 30.65
N VAL A 153 11.78 10.23 30.08
CA VAL A 153 11.06 10.52 28.84
C VAL A 153 9.76 11.27 29.16
N GLU A 154 9.61 12.47 28.59
CA GLU A 154 8.38 13.27 28.64
C GLU A 154 7.53 13.02 27.38
N LEU A 155 6.31 12.53 27.59
CA LEU A 155 5.29 12.28 26.56
C LEU A 155 4.12 13.27 26.70
N VAL A 156 3.68 13.89 25.62
CA VAL A 156 2.55 14.83 25.60
C VAL A 156 1.47 14.38 24.61
N ALA A 157 0.30 14.03 25.13
CA ALA A 157 -0.85 13.60 24.34
C ALA A 157 -2.05 14.56 24.46
N THR A 158 -2.90 14.61 23.44
CA THR A 158 -4.14 15.40 23.41
C THR A 158 -5.19 14.69 22.56
N GLY A 159 -6.34 14.38 23.16
CA GLY A 159 -7.48 13.79 22.48
C GLY A 159 -8.25 14.82 21.63
N GLU A 160 -9.21 14.34 20.84
CA GLU A 160 -10.00 15.18 19.92
C GLU A 160 -10.56 16.46 20.55
N SER A 161 -10.64 17.51 19.74
CA SER A 161 -11.22 18.80 20.15
C SER A 161 -12.70 18.71 20.55
N THR A 162 -13.07 19.46 21.60
CA THR A 162 -14.47 19.72 21.97
C THR A 162 -15.13 20.79 21.08
N SER A 163 -14.34 21.63 20.42
CA SER A 163 -14.85 22.69 19.53
C SER A 163 -15.35 22.10 18.20
N ARG A 164 -16.56 22.50 17.78
CA ARG A 164 -17.08 22.20 16.43
C ARG A 164 -16.39 23.01 15.32
N VAL A 165 -15.69 24.09 15.66
CA VAL A 165 -15.05 25.02 14.72
C VAL A 165 -13.59 24.65 14.45
N VAL A 166 -12.92 23.97 15.39
CA VAL A 166 -11.51 23.60 15.25
C VAL A 166 -11.35 22.09 15.49
N LYS A 167 -11.33 21.30 14.40
CA LYS A 167 -10.88 19.91 14.42
C LYS A 167 -9.34 19.87 14.53
N ARG A 168 -8.80 19.97 15.76
CA ARG A 168 -7.44 19.45 16.01
C ARG A 168 -7.50 17.93 16.00
N ALA A 169 -6.55 17.30 15.28
CA ALA A 169 -6.37 15.86 15.31
C ALA A 169 -6.03 15.36 16.72
N SER A 170 -6.38 14.13 17.03
CA SER A 170 -5.95 13.48 18.28
C SER A 170 -4.47 13.15 18.19
N LEU A 171 -3.64 13.81 19.00
CA LEU A 171 -2.21 13.57 19.08
C LEU A 171 -1.94 12.56 20.20
N ILE A 172 -1.57 11.34 19.82
CA ILE A 172 -1.11 10.28 20.71
C ILE A 172 0.41 10.42 20.86
N ALA A 173 0.95 10.10 22.04
CA ALA A 173 2.38 9.97 22.25
C ALA A 173 2.73 8.51 22.61
N THR A 174 3.74 7.93 21.96
CA THR A 174 4.19 6.55 22.17
C THR A 174 5.69 6.45 22.30
N ILE A 175 6.15 5.49 23.09
CA ILE A 175 7.54 5.01 23.09
C ILE A 175 7.56 3.48 23.11
N SER A 176 8.41 2.89 22.27
CA SER A 176 8.51 1.45 22.05
C SER A 176 9.93 0.98 21.78
N SER A 177 10.20 -0.30 22.00
CA SER A 177 11.47 -0.94 21.68
C SER A 177 11.22 -2.37 21.19
N PHE A 178 12.11 -2.89 20.34
CA PHE A 178 12.00 -4.22 19.77
C PHE A 178 12.89 -5.21 20.55
N LEU A 179 12.29 -6.28 21.06
CA LEU A 179 12.95 -7.31 21.85
C LEU A 179 13.25 -8.53 20.99
N THR A 180 14.50 -8.98 21.01
CA THR A 180 14.91 -10.30 20.50
C THR A 180 14.98 -11.33 21.64
N ASP A 181 15.33 -12.57 21.30
CA ASP A 181 15.74 -13.62 22.25
C ASP A 181 14.72 -13.98 23.34
N LEU A 182 13.43 -13.70 23.08
CA LEU A 182 12.33 -14.12 23.94
C LEU A 182 12.08 -15.64 23.80
N PHE A 183 11.65 -16.28 24.88
CA PHE A 183 11.13 -17.64 24.83
C PHE A 183 9.64 -17.67 24.49
N ALA A 184 9.31 -18.24 23.33
CA ALA A 184 7.92 -18.40 22.89
C ALA A 184 7.10 -19.22 23.92
N LYS A 185 5.91 -18.73 24.25
CA LYS A 185 4.98 -19.25 25.28
C LYS A 185 5.42 -19.04 26.73
N HIS A 186 6.51 -18.33 27.00
CA HIS A 186 6.85 -17.88 28.36
C HIS A 186 6.10 -16.59 28.72
N THR A 187 5.86 -16.38 30.01
CA THR A 187 5.27 -15.15 30.54
C THR A 187 6.37 -14.18 30.93
N TYR A 188 6.30 -12.97 30.41
CA TYR A 188 7.14 -11.82 30.78
C TYR A 188 6.30 -10.80 31.54
N THR A 189 6.93 -10.01 32.41
CA THR A 189 6.28 -8.90 33.10
C THR A 189 6.79 -7.57 32.54
N VAL A 190 5.89 -6.74 32.01
CA VAL A 190 6.20 -5.36 31.58
C VAL A 190 6.00 -4.43 32.77
N GLN A 191 7.01 -3.63 33.09
CA GLN A 191 6.97 -2.66 34.19
C GLN A 191 7.51 -1.30 33.75
N PHE A 192 7.07 -0.24 34.42
CA PHE A 192 7.64 1.11 34.31
C PHE A 192 7.21 1.99 35.48
N GLN A 193 7.94 3.07 35.71
CA GLN A 193 7.54 4.16 36.60
C GLN A 193 7.05 5.36 35.79
N TYR A 194 6.05 6.08 36.29
CA TYR A 194 5.47 7.26 35.63
C TYR A 194 5.02 8.33 36.62
N ALA A 195 5.08 9.60 36.20
CA ALA A 195 4.54 10.75 36.91
C ALA A 195 3.69 11.62 35.96
N VAL A 196 2.50 12.03 36.41
CA VAL A 196 1.64 12.95 35.62
C VAL A 196 2.07 14.38 35.93
N VAL A 197 2.77 15.02 34.99
CA VAL A 197 3.28 16.40 35.13
C VAL A 197 2.15 17.42 35.02
N SER A 198 1.19 17.17 34.13
CA SER A 198 -0.06 17.93 34.05
C SER A 198 -1.14 17.13 33.33
N SER A 199 -2.39 17.27 33.73
CA SER A 199 -3.54 16.87 32.91
C SER A 199 -4.72 17.80 33.17
N ASN A 200 -5.39 18.23 32.09
CA ASN A 200 -6.42 19.27 32.16
C ASN A 200 -7.81 18.75 32.58
N LEU A 201 -8.03 17.43 32.55
CA LEU A 201 -9.34 16.81 32.68
C LEU A 201 -9.21 15.43 33.34
N ALA A 202 -9.94 15.23 34.44
CA ALA A 202 -9.98 13.93 35.12
C ALA A 202 -10.66 12.88 34.24
N ASN A 203 -10.23 11.61 34.37
CA ASN A 203 -10.83 10.46 33.68
C ASN A 203 -10.72 10.47 32.14
N SER A 204 -10.00 11.42 31.52
CA SER A 204 -9.82 11.45 30.06
C SER A 204 -8.56 10.75 29.58
N CYS A 205 -7.44 10.83 30.31
CA CYS A 205 -6.13 10.36 29.84
C CYS A 205 -5.56 9.22 30.71
N ARG A 206 -4.82 8.27 30.10
CA ARG A 206 -4.09 7.19 30.80
C ARG A 206 -2.93 6.67 29.95
N ILE A 207 -2.05 5.84 30.54
CA ILE A 207 -1.05 5.07 29.79
C ILE A 207 -1.61 3.68 29.48
N GLN A 208 -1.42 3.20 28.25
CA GLN A 208 -1.68 1.83 27.82
C GLN A 208 -0.34 1.13 27.52
N ALA A 209 -0.18 -0.13 27.92
CA ALA A 209 1.05 -0.92 27.73
C ALA A 209 0.77 -2.14 26.85
N TYR A 210 1.63 -2.39 25.87
CA TYR A 210 1.46 -3.40 24.83
C TYR A 210 2.74 -4.25 24.66
N MET A 211 2.55 -5.48 24.18
CA MET A 211 3.60 -6.36 23.69
C MET A 211 3.15 -7.01 22.38
N GLY A 212 3.82 -6.66 21.29
CA GLY A 212 3.27 -6.79 19.94
C GLY A 212 1.95 -6.01 19.85
N LEU A 213 0.90 -6.67 19.34
CA LEU A 213 -0.46 -6.11 19.29
C LEU A 213 -1.27 -6.36 20.58
N THR A 214 -0.74 -7.11 21.55
CA THR A 214 -1.45 -7.49 22.78
C THR A 214 -1.40 -6.37 23.81
N LEU A 215 -2.56 -5.91 24.27
CA LEU A 215 -2.65 -5.00 25.42
C LEU A 215 -2.31 -5.76 26.71
N VAL A 216 -1.13 -5.51 27.27
CA VAL A 216 -0.65 -6.07 28.56
C VAL A 216 -1.44 -5.47 29.72
N GLY A 217 -1.75 -4.17 29.65
CA GLY A 217 -2.55 -3.49 30.66
C GLY A 217 -2.63 -1.99 30.46
N SER A 218 -3.03 -1.27 31.49
CA SER A 218 -3.07 0.19 31.50
C SER A 218 -3.03 0.74 32.91
N THR A 219 -2.57 1.98 33.06
CA THR A 219 -2.68 2.71 34.33
C THR A 219 -4.15 3.04 34.65
N PRO A 220 -4.47 3.39 35.91
CA PRO A 220 -5.63 4.21 36.20
C PRO A 220 -5.66 5.46 35.31
N TYR A 221 -6.86 6.01 35.09
CA TYR A 221 -6.97 7.33 34.46
C TYR A 221 -6.40 8.41 35.37
N PHE A 222 -5.82 9.44 34.75
CA PHE A 222 -5.19 10.54 35.47
C PHE A 222 -6.24 11.44 36.16
N PRO A 223 -5.93 11.97 37.36
CA PRO A 223 -6.64 13.12 37.90
C PRO A 223 -6.30 14.41 37.14
N VAL A 224 -7.02 15.50 37.41
CA VAL A 224 -6.55 16.83 37.00
C VAL A 224 -5.26 17.15 37.77
N VAL A 225 -4.22 17.57 37.06
CA VAL A 225 -2.93 18.01 37.63
C VAL A 225 -2.54 19.33 36.96
N ALA A 226 -2.32 20.38 37.75
CA ALA A 226 -1.86 21.67 37.26
C ALA A 226 -0.36 21.62 36.96
N SER A 227 0.08 22.28 35.89
CA SER A 227 1.51 22.42 35.58
C SER A 227 2.25 23.08 36.75
N GLY A 228 3.39 22.51 37.15
CA GLY A 228 4.14 22.95 38.34
C GLY A 228 3.69 22.33 39.67
N SER A 229 2.76 21.37 39.66
CA SER A 229 2.48 20.52 40.83
C SER A 229 3.69 19.64 41.16
N THR A 230 3.88 19.30 42.44
CA THR A 230 4.89 18.31 42.87
C THR A 230 4.66 16.98 42.14
N LEU A 231 5.71 16.46 41.48
CA LEU A 231 5.63 15.19 40.79
C LEU A 231 5.41 14.05 41.79
N LYS A 232 4.41 13.20 41.51
CA LYS A 232 4.22 11.94 42.21
C LYS A 232 4.47 10.79 41.25
N TRP A 233 5.57 10.08 41.47
CA TRP A 233 5.88 8.84 40.76
C TRP A 233 4.97 7.70 41.23
N LEU A 234 4.60 6.85 40.28
CA LEU A 234 3.73 5.69 40.42
C LEU A 234 4.30 4.55 39.56
N SER A 235 4.13 3.31 39.98
CA SER A 235 4.57 2.14 39.21
C SER A 235 3.43 1.49 38.45
N PHE A 236 3.74 0.92 37.29
CA PHE A 236 2.93 -0.04 36.55
C PHE A 236 3.70 -1.37 36.47
N SER A 237 3.00 -2.49 36.59
CA SER A 237 3.52 -3.83 36.38
C SER A 237 2.39 -4.75 35.93
N ALA A 238 2.56 -5.48 34.84
CA ALA A 238 1.58 -6.45 34.35
C ALA A 238 2.21 -7.58 33.51
N PRO A 239 1.76 -8.83 33.67
CA PRO A 239 2.28 -9.98 32.92
C PRO A 239 1.64 -10.15 31.54
N VAL A 240 2.38 -10.72 30.60
CA VAL A 240 1.93 -11.12 29.26
C VAL A 240 2.70 -12.36 28.79
N THR A 241 2.00 -13.31 28.17
CA THR A 241 2.63 -14.48 27.54
C THR A 241 2.86 -14.21 26.06
N VAL A 242 4.13 -14.32 25.62
CA VAL A 242 4.49 -14.07 24.21
C VAL A 242 4.31 -15.31 23.35
N THR A 243 4.01 -15.12 22.06
CA THR A 243 3.73 -16.22 21.13
C THR A 243 4.91 -16.61 20.24
N GLY A 244 5.92 -15.74 20.11
CA GLY A 244 7.14 -15.95 19.31
C GLY A 244 8.39 -15.53 20.08
N SER A 245 9.56 -15.63 19.43
CA SER A 245 10.86 -15.34 20.04
C SER A 245 11.35 -13.89 19.92
N SER A 246 10.46 -12.98 19.51
CA SER A 246 10.68 -11.54 19.47
C SER A 246 9.35 -10.81 19.62
N SER A 247 9.38 -9.56 20.11
CA SER A 247 8.18 -8.74 20.25
C SER A 247 8.51 -7.26 20.46
N THR A 248 7.64 -6.36 20.01
CA THR A 248 7.75 -4.93 20.32
C THR A 248 7.07 -4.63 21.65
N VAL A 249 7.80 -4.19 22.67
CA VAL A 249 7.18 -3.59 23.86
C VAL A 249 6.86 -2.12 23.57
N LEU A 250 5.66 -1.67 23.91
CA LEU A 250 5.18 -0.32 23.59
C LEU A 250 4.37 0.26 24.74
N THR A 251 4.59 1.54 25.05
CA THR A 251 3.72 2.32 25.93
C THR A 251 3.14 3.51 25.17
N SER A 252 1.88 3.86 25.49
CA SER A 252 1.12 4.89 24.79
C SER A 252 0.33 5.74 25.77
N VAL A 253 0.54 7.06 25.75
CA VAL A 253 -0.32 8.01 26.46
C VAL A 253 -1.51 8.33 25.56
N VAL A 254 -2.69 7.84 25.96
CA VAL A 254 -3.95 8.04 25.24
C VAL A 254 -4.83 9.02 25.99
N CYS A 255 -5.53 9.88 25.24
CA CYS A 255 -6.50 10.82 25.79
C CYS A 255 -7.85 10.72 25.06
N GLY A 256 -8.94 10.79 25.83
CA GLY A 256 -10.28 11.02 25.34
C GLY A 256 -10.52 12.48 24.95
N ARG A 257 -11.66 12.74 24.32
CA ARG A 257 -12.05 14.05 23.78
C ARG A 257 -11.93 15.18 24.82
N GLY A 258 -11.23 16.26 24.45
CA GLY A 258 -10.94 17.41 25.31
C GLY A 258 -9.82 17.20 26.35
N GLY A 259 -9.34 15.97 26.53
CA GLY A 259 -8.26 15.64 27.45
C GLY A 259 -6.88 15.91 26.84
N THR A 260 -6.02 16.54 27.61
CA THR A 260 -4.58 16.73 27.36
C THR A 260 -3.83 16.24 28.58
N ALA A 261 -2.72 15.54 28.37
CA ALA A 261 -1.82 15.10 29.43
C ALA A 261 -0.36 15.24 29.01
N LYS A 262 0.48 15.62 29.97
CA LYS A 262 1.94 15.51 29.95
C LYS A 262 2.33 14.51 31.03
N VAL A 263 3.11 13.52 30.66
CA VAL A 263 3.54 12.42 31.53
C VAL A 263 5.05 12.29 31.41
N GLN A 264 5.75 12.08 32.52
CA GLN A 264 7.14 11.63 32.52
C GLN A 264 7.17 10.14 32.86
N MET A 265 8.04 9.37 32.22
CA MET A 265 8.24 7.94 32.45
C MET A 265 9.73 7.63 32.64
N ASN A 266 10.02 6.63 33.45
CA ASN A 266 11.37 6.12 33.66
C ASN A 266 11.34 4.60 33.96
N ALA A 267 12.50 3.95 33.87
CA ALA A 267 12.73 2.55 34.21
C ALA A 267 11.75 1.58 33.53
N ILE A 268 11.64 1.67 32.20
CA ILE A 268 10.83 0.71 31.42
C ILE A 268 11.60 -0.62 31.35
N SER A 269 11.03 -1.68 31.91
CA SER A 269 11.66 -2.99 31.98
C SER A 269 10.75 -4.11 31.48
N VAL A 270 11.34 -5.11 30.83
CA VAL A 270 10.68 -6.39 30.51
C VAL A 270 11.52 -7.51 31.08
N VAL A 271 10.94 -8.27 32.00
CA VAL A 271 11.62 -9.30 32.79
C VAL A 271 10.91 -10.65 32.63
N GLU A 272 11.65 -11.75 32.67
CA GLU A 272 11.05 -13.09 32.57
C GLU A 272 10.34 -13.50 33.86
N GLY A 273 9.19 -14.17 33.73
CA GLY A 273 8.41 -14.68 34.84
C GLY A 273 7.42 -13.69 35.46
N LEU A 274 6.75 -14.14 36.52
CA LEU A 274 5.76 -13.39 37.29
C LEU A 274 6.42 -12.75 38.51
N VAL A 275 6.85 -11.48 38.38
CA VAL A 275 7.36 -10.72 39.53
C VAL A 275 6.21 -10.44 40.50
N THR A 276 6.20 -11.18 41.62
CA THR A 276 5.24 -10.97 42.69
C THR A 276 5.70 -9.80 43.54
N THR A 277 5.12 -8.61 43.32
CA THR A 277 5.37 -7.41 44.12
C THR A 277 4.79 -7.55 45.53
N THR A 278 5.52 -8.26 46.38
CA THR A 278 5.24 -8.37 47.81
C THR A 278 5.38 -7.00 48.47
N SER A 279 4.22 -6.43 48.86
CA SER A 279 4.09 -5.11 49.49
C SER A 279 4.66 -5.09 50.92
N THR A 280 5.97 -5.30 51.05
CA THR A 280 6.64 -5.48 52.33
C THR A 280 6.63 -4.19 53.13
N SER A 281 5.81 -4.15 54.17
CA SER A 281 5.56 -2.97 54.99
C SER A 281 6.69 -2.77 56.01
N ILE A 282 7.86 -2.31 55.56
CA ILE A 282 9.01 -2.06 56.44
C ILE A 282 8.73 -0.83 57.32
N THR A 283 8.49 -1.09 58.60
CA THR A 283 8.36 -0.05 59.63
C THR A 283 9.70 0.12 60.34
N SER A 284 10.37 1.24 60.13
CA SER A 284 11.63 1.59 60.80
C SER A 284 11.48 2.89 61.62
N THR A 285 11.20 2.73 62.91
CA THR A 285 11.08 3.85 63.86
C THR A 285 12.43 4.25 64.46
N THR A 286 12.84 5.53 64.35
CA THR A 286 13.62 6.19 65.42
C THR A 286 13.51 7.73 65.42
N THR A 287 12.82 8.24 66.45
CA THR A 287 13.15 9.47 67.23
C THR A 287 13.57 10.79 66.57
N THR A 288 12.60 11.71 66.51
CA THR A 288 12.63 13.09 67.07
C THR A 288 13.72 14.12 66.69
N SER A 289 13.28 15.24 66.10
CA SER A 289 13.19 16.51 66.84
C SER A 289 12.19 17.53 66.21
N THR A 290 11.37 18.14 67.08
CA THR A 290 10.70 19.47 67.04
C THR A 290 10.86 20.40 65.80
N THR A 291 9.87 21.20 65.34
CA THR A 291 8.74 21.82 66.10
C THR A 291 7.53 22.30 65.26
N SER A 292 6.30 22.04 65.76
CA SER A 292 5.07 22.89 65.76
C SER A 292 4.37 23.48 64.49
N LYS A 293 3.08 23.09 64.34
CA LYS A 293 1.85 23.93 64.06
C LYS A 293 1.70 24.55 62.64
N SER A 294 0.50 24.81 62.09
CA SER A 294 -0.93 24.64 62.50
C SER A 294 -1.82 24.48 61.24
N THR A 295 -2.51 23.36 60.98
CA THR A 295 -3.91 23.00 61.33
C THR A 295 -5.09 23.85 60.78
N THR A 296 -6.05 23.16 60.13
CA THR A 296 -7.51 23.49 59.90
C THR A 296 -7.88 24.71 59.03
N ALA A 297 -9.04 24.83 58.34
CA ALA A 297 -10.28 24.05 58.14
C ALA A 297 -10.73 24.21 56.65
N ALA A 298 -11.56 23.39 55.95
CA ALA A 298 -12.76 22.59 56.21
C ALA A 298 -14.12 23.35 56.12
N VAL A 299 -15.21 22.62 55.74
CA VAL A 299 -16.64 23.01 55.52
C VAL A 299 -16.99 23.47 54.06
N THR A 300 -17.76 22.73 53.21
CA THR A 300 -19.25 22.57 53.02
C THR A 300 -20.01 23.89 52.64
N THR A 301 -21.10 23.96 51.83
CA THR A 301 -22.29 23.09 51.65
C THR A 301 -23.13 23.39 50.37
N THR A 302 -23.86 22.37 49.84
CA THR A 302 -25.23 22.31 49.18
C THR A 302 -26.03 23.59 48.77
N SER A 303 -26.98 23.63 47.79
CA SER A 303 -27.53 22.68 46.79
C SER A 303 -28.57 23.32 45.81
N SER A 304 -28.72 22.78 44.58
CA SER A 304 -29.92 22.86 43.66
C SER A 304 -30.27 24.25 43.04
N VAL A 305 -31.33 24.55 42.23
CA VAL A 305 -32.65 23.93 41.91
C VAL A 305 -33.17 24.21 40.45
N VAL A 306 -33.44 23.14 39.67
CA VAL A 306 -34.58 22.82 38.73
C VAL A 306 -35.25 23.88 37.79
N VAL A 307 -35.20 23.60 36.45
CA VAL A 307 -36.16 23.89 35.32
C VAL A 307 -36.53 25.33 34.88
N ALA A 308 -36.32 25.63 33.58
CA ALA A 308 -37.34 26.08 32.60
C ALA A 308 -36.81 26.12 31.13
N VAL A 309 -37.72 26.15 30.15
CA VAL A 309 -37.45 26.26 28.69
C VAL A 309 -38.42 27.28 28.09
N VAL A 310 -38.01 28.10 27.10
CA VAL A 310 -38.81 28.51 25.91
C VAL A 310 -37.97 29.38 24.95
N SER A 311 -38.31 29.31 23.66
CA SER A 311 -37.66 29.99 22.53
C SER A 311 -38.20 31.40 22.26
N SER A 312 -37.45 32.22 21.51
CA SER A 312 -37.98 32.97 20.35
C SER A 312 -36.86 33.63 19.51
N SER A 313 -37.25 34.17 18.35
CA SER A 313 -36.39 34.72 17.29
C SER A 313 -36.40 36.25 17.24
N THR A 314 -35.45 36.85 16.52
CA THR A 314 -35.72 37.94 15.55
C THR A 314 -34.53 38.18 14.62
N SER A 315 -34.76 38.95 13.55
CA SER A 315 -33.84 39.16 12.41
C SER A 315 -33.59 40.64 12.13
N SER A 316 -32.56 40.94 11.30
CA SER A 316 -32.40 42.23 10.59
C SER A 316 -31.43 42.05 9.41
N ALA A 317 -31.62 42.84 8.33
CA ALA A 317 -30.85 42.73 7.08
C ALA A 317 -30.85 44.04 6.26
N VAL A 318 -29.81 44.26 5.45
CA VAL A 318 -29.62 45.33 4.43
C VAL A 318 -28.74 44.70 3.32
N SER A 319 -29.24 44.41 2.11
CA SER A 319 -29.32 45.26 0.89
C SER A 319 -27.95 45.67 0.29
N SER A 320 -27.75 45.80 -1.04
CA SER A 320 -28.71 46.09 -2.13
C SER A 320 -28.30 45.64 -3.55
N SER A 321 -29.28 45.69 -4.49
CA SER A 321 -29.16 45.98 -5.97
C SER A 321 -28.40 45.03 -6.93
N SER A 322 -28.84 44.77 -8.18
CA SER A 322 -30.08 45.15 -8.90
C SER A 322 -30.27 44.45 -10.28
N SER A 323 -31.54 44.23 -10.69
CA SER A 323 -32.09 44.13 -12.09
C SER A 323 -31.59 43.02 -13.05
N ALA A 324 -32.35 42.44 -14.00
CA ALA A 324 -33.81 42.27 -14.29
C ALA A 324 -33.94 41.28 -15.50
N SER A 325 -35.08 40.86 -16.10
CA SER A 325 -36.52 41.16 -15.91
C SER A 325 -37.47 40.06 -16.50
N SER A 326 -38.57 39.77 -15.80
CA SER A 326 -39.95 39.49 -16.28
C SER A 326 -40.29 38.72 -17.59
N THR A 327 -41.08 37.64 -17.48
CA THR A 327 -42.42 37.53 -18.13
C THR A 327 -43.39 36.53 -17.46
N THR A 328 -44.68 36.85 -17.61
CA THR A 328 -45.97 36.18 -17.28
C THR A 328 -46.25 34.85 -18.06
N LEU A 329 -47.28 34.01 -17.85
CA LEU A 329 -48.61 34.06 -17.14
C LEU A 329 -49.25 32.64 -17.03
N SER A 330 -50.06 32.34 -15.98
CA SER A 330 -51.23 31.40 -15.93
C SER A 330 -51.12 29.90 -16.36
N SER A 331 -52.10 28.99 -16.11
CA SER A 331 -53.06 28.70 -15.01
C SER A 331 -53.86 27.39 -15.33
N VAL A 332 -54.79 26.95 -14.46
CA VAL A 332 -55.69 25.75 -14.58
C VAL A 332 -54.97 24.40 -14.36
N VAL A 333 -55.26 23.50 -13.40
CA VAL A 333 -56.47 23.02 -12.64
C VAL A 333 -57.23 21.85 -13.30
N SER A 334 -57.12 20.64 -12.72
CA SER A 334 -58.22 19.67 -12.55
C SER A 334 -57.81 18.52 -11.60
N SER A 335 -58.80 17.80 -11.05
CA SER A 335 -58.65 16.81 -9.97
C SER A 335 -59.67 15.67 -10.08
N SER A 336 -59.47 14.53 -9.42
CA SER A 336 -60.51 13.50 -9.23
C SER A 336 -60.36 12.68 -7.94
N THR A 337 -61.49 12.25 -7.35
CA THR A 337 -61.60 11.55 -6.05
C THR A 337 -62.82 10.62 -6.03
N SER A 338 -62.90 9.55 -5.21
CA SER A 338 -61.84 8.86 -4.46
C SER A 338 -61.89 7.33 -4.68
N SER A 339 -62.40 6.40 -3.86
CA SER A 339 -63.04 6.39 -2.52
C SER A 339 -62.86 4.98 -1.91
N ALA A 340 -62.87 4.84 -0.58
CA ALA A 340 -62.80 3.53 0.11
C ALA A 340 -64.11 3.15 0.81
N VAL A 341 -64.42 1.85 0.90
CA VAL A 341 -65.51 1.28 1.72
C VAL A 341 -65.03 -0.04 2.33
N SER A 342 -65.44 -0.33 3.57
CA SER A 342 -65.13 -1.58 4.29
C SER A 342 -66.40 -2.35 4.66
N SER A 343 -66.32 -3.67 4.70
CA SER A 343 -67.28 -4.53 5.42
C SER A 343 -66.62 -5.85 5.83
N SER A 344 -67.24 -6.56 6.78
CA SER A 344 -66.59 -7.62 7.57
C SER A 344 -67.47 -8.86 7.76
N THR A 345 -66.86 -10.05 7.74
CA THR A 345 -67.44 -11.25 8.37
C THR A 345 -66.37 -12.26 8.75
N THR A 346 -66.61 -13.04 9.82
CA THR A 346 -65.71 -14.09 10.33
C THR A 346 -66.51 -15.36 10.65
N VAL A 347 -66.07 -16.53 10.15
CA VAL A 347 -66.40 -17.87 10.70
C VAL A 347 -65.21 -18.80 10.44
N SER A 348 -64.95 -19.75 11.33
CA SER A 348 -63.87 -20.75 11.24
C SER A 348 -64.42 -22.14 10.89
N SER A 349 -63.61 -23.03 10.29
CA SER A 349 -63.29 -24.36 10.87
C SER A 349 -62.52 -25.31 9.93
N SER A 350 -61.49 -25.94 10.52
CA SER A 350 -60.70 -27.12 10.12
C SER A 350 -61.29 -28.20 9.20
N SER A 351 -60.43 -28.76 8.35
CA SER A 351 -60.37 -30.20 8.01
C SER A 351 -58.91 -30.64 7.78
N THR A 352 -58.62 -31.95 7.69
CA THR A 352 -57.29 -32.52 7.94
C THR A 352 -56.75 -33.43 6.82
N LEU A 353 -55.41 -33.45 6.67
CA LEU A 353 -54.57 -34.56 6.19
C LEU A 353 -54.86 -35.19 4.81
N SER A 354 -53.89 -35.08 3.89
CA SER A 354 -53.11 -36.26 3.44
C SER A 354 -51.81 -35.85 2.75
N SER A 355 -50.88 -36.79 2.59
CA SER A 355 -49.55 -36.58 2.00
C SER A 355 -49.43 -37.22 0.61
N THR A 356 -48.94 -36.47 -0.38
CA THR A 356 -48.46 -37.03 -1.65
C THR A 356 -47.10 -36.43 -2.02
N SER A 357 -46.07 -37.28 -2.05
CA SER A 357 -44.75 -36.93 -2.54
C SER A 357 -44.72 -37.00 -4.07
N THR A 358 -44.70 -35.85 -4.73
CA THR A 358 -44.43 -35.74 -6.17
C THR A 358 -43.13 -35.00 -6.41
N SER A 359 -42.13 -35.68 -6.95
CA SER A 359 -40.84 -35.12 -7.36
C SER A 359 -41.06 -34.17 -8.54
N ALA A 360 -41.22 -32.88 -8.24
CA ALA A 360 -41.30 -31.85 -9.25
C ALA A 360 -39.92 -31.58 -9.85
N SER A 361 -39.63 -32.17 -11.01
CA SER A 361 -38.51 -31.76 -11.86
C SER A 361 -38.76 -30.34 -12.35
N ALA A 362 -38.33 -29.35 -11.57
CA ALA A 362 -38.45 -27.94 -11.91
C ALA A 362 -37.53 -27.62 -13.10
N SER A 363 -38.08 -27.70 -14.32
CA SER A 363 -37.45 -27.11 -15.50
C SER A 363 -37.45 -25.60 -15.32
N ALA A 364 -36.37 -25.08 -14.74
CA ALA A 364 -36.18 -23.66 -14.46
C ALA A 364 -36.29 -22.87 -15.77
N SER A 365 -37.42 -22.19 -15.94
CA SER A 365 -37.61 -21.23 -17.02
C SER A 365 -36.67 -20.07 -16.76
N ALA A 366 -35.59 -19.99 -17.54
CA ALA A 366 -34.59 -18.93 -17.43
C ALA A 366 -35.24 -17.59 -17.82
N HIS A 367 -35.73 -16.88 -16.80
CA HIS A 367 -36.17 -15.51 -16.92
C HIS A 367 -34.94 -14.63 -17.14
N ALA A 368 -35.12 -13.52 -17.87
CA ALA A 368 -34.10 -12.49 -17.99
C ALA A 368 -33.84 -11.85 -16.61
N ALA A 369 -32.84 -12.36 -15.90
CA ALA A 369 -32.39 -11.81 -14.64
C ALA A 369 -31.58 -10.52 -14.87
N ASN A 370 -31.55 -9.68 -13.84
CA ASN A 370 -30.58 -8.61 -13.69
C ASN A 370 -29.74 -8.89 -12.44
N VAL A 371 -28.43 -8.72 -12.53
CA VAL A 371 -27.52 -8.94 -11.39
C VAL A 371 -26.51 -7.81 -11.30
N ASP A 372 -26.47 -7.11 -10.16
CA ASP A 372 -25.45 -6.10 -9.87
C ASP A 372 -24.06 -6.76 -9.86
N SER A 373 -23.06 -6.20 -10.55
CA SER A 373 -21.73 -6.81 -10.69
C SER A 373 -20.83 -6.70 -9.47
N THR A 374 -21.35 -6.18 -8.35
CA THR A 374 -20.65 -6.09 -7.08
C THR A 374 -20.17 -7.46 -6.62
N ILE A 375 -18.92 -7.56 -6.16
CA ILE A 375 -18.36 -8.82 -5.63
C ILE A 375 -18.55 -8.87 -4.11
N LEU A 376 -19.17 -9.93 -3.59
CA LEU A 376 -19.27 -10.16 -2.15
C LEU A 376 -18.00 -10.86 -1.65
N ILE A 377 -17.22 -10.20 -0.79
CA ILE A 377 -16.04 -10.79 -0.14
C ILE A 377 -16.44 -11.25 1.27
N ILE A 378 -16.20 -12.51 1.59
CA ILE A 378 -16.49 -13.12 2.88
C ILE A 378 -15.17 -13.54 3.54
N ALA A 379 -14.84 -12.92 4.67
CA ALA A 379 -13.57 -13.12 5.37
C ALA A 379 -13.75 -13.17 6.90
N ALA A 380 -12.74 -13.67 7.61
CA ALA A 380 -12.76 -13.75 9.08
C ALA A 380 -12.57 -12.38 9.75
N ASP A 381 -11.79 -11.51 9.12
CA ASP A 381 -11.36 -10.20 9.60
C ASP A 381 -11.07 -9.24 8.42
N ASP A 382 -10.81 -7.96 8.74
CA ASP A 382 -10.54 -6.90 7.76
C ASP A 382 -9.25 -7.13 6.96
N TYR A 383 -8.25 -7.82 7.51
CA TYR A 383 -7.00 -8.10 6.79
C TYR A 383 -7.26 -9.12 5.68
N GLY A 384 -7.92 -10.24 5.98
CA GLY A 384 -8.37 -11.19 4.97
C GLY A 384 -9.28 -10.54 3.92
N ALA A 385 -10.23 -9.71 4.35
CA ALA A 385 -11.09 -8.98 3.40
C ALA A 385 -10.27 -8.08 2.45
N SER A 386 -9.23 -7.41 2.97
CA SER A 386 -8.32 -6.58 2.16
C SER A 386 -7.44 -7.39 1.19
N THR A 387 -6.93 -8.56 1.56
CA THR A 387 -6.07 -9.36 0.67
C THR A 387 -6.86 -9.98 -0.49
N ALA A 388 -8.17 -10.23 -0.33
CA ALA A 388 -9.07 -10.51 -1.45
C ALA A 388 -9.41 -9.25 -2.29
N SER A 389 -9.62 -8.10 -1.65
CA SER A 389 -10.14 -6.91 -2.34
C SER A 389 -9.10 -6.11 -3.12
N LEU A 390 -7.81 -6.23 -2.79
CA LEU A 390 -6.73 -5.44 -3.40
C LEU A 390 -6.71 -5.51 -4.94
N GLY A 391 -6.94 -6.70 -5.51
CA GLY A 391 -7.03 -6.87 -6.96
C GLY A 391 -8.28 -6.20 -7.56
N LEU A 392 -9.44 -6.32 -6.93
CA LEU A 392 -10.67 -5.65 -7.39
C LEU A 392 -10.53 -4.13 -7.33
N LEU A 393 -9.95 -3.61 -6.25
CA LEU A 393 -9.63 -2.19 -6.07
C LEU A 393 -8.65 -1.67 -7.13
N ALA A 394 -7.71 -2.49 -7.59
CA ALA A 394 -6.77 -2.16 -8.66
C ALA A 394 -7.49 -1.94 -10.00
N TYR A 395 -8.38 -2.87 -10.39
CA TYR A 395 -9.18 -2.77 -11.61
C TYR A 395 -10.27 -1.68 -11.53
N GLY A 396 -10.75 -1.35 -10.33
CA GLY A 396 -11.92 -0.49 -10.11
C GLY A 396 -13.25 -1.26 -10.06
N ILE A 397 -13.21 -2.56 -9.75
CA ILE A 397 -14.40 -3.42 -9.65
C ILE A 397 -15.07 -3.20 -8.28
N PRO A 398 -16.38 -2.87 -8.21
CA PRO A 398 -17.09 -2.71 -6.93
C PRO A 398 -17.14 -4.00 -6.11
N TYR A 399 -17.00 -3.89 -4.79
CA TYR A 399 -17.09 -5.01 -3.85
C TYR A 399 -17.74 -4.61 -2.51
N GLU A 400 -18.27 -5.59 -1.78
CA GLU A 400 -18.84 -5.44 -0.43
C GLU A 400 -18.20 -6.48 0.50
N ASN A 401 -17.77 -6.09 1.70
CA ASN A 401 -17.10 -6.97 2.66
C ASN A 401 -18.08 -7.47 3.74
N LEU A 402 -18.19 -8.79 3.90
CA LEU A 402 -18.82 -9.45 5.03
C LEU A 402 -17.75 -10.04 5.95
N ILE A 403 -17.59 -9.44 7.13
CA ILE A 403 -16.70 -9.96 8.17
C ILE A 403 -17.47 -10.98 9.02
N VAL A 404 -17.02 -12.23 9.04
CA VAL A 404 -17.63 -13.37 9.73
C VAL A 404 -16.79 -13.73 10.97
N PRO A 405 -17.10 -13.17 12.16
CA PRO A 405 -16.41 -13.54 13.39
C PRO A 405 -16.75 -14.99 13.78
N LYS A 406 -15.95 -15.60 14.67
CA LYS A 406 -16.17 -16.96 15.21
C LYS A 406 -17.56 -17.20 15.85
N ALA A 407 -18.29 -16.14 16.20
CA ALA A 407 -19.67 -16.24 16.70
C ALA A 407 -20.72 -16.42 15.58
N GLY A 408 -20.31 -16.35 14.31
CA GLY A 408 -21.18 -16.23 13.15
C GLY A 408 -21.72 -14.82 12.92
N VAL A 409 -22.29 -14.60 11.75
CA VAL A 409 -23.04 -13.39 11.37
C VAL A 409 -24.09 -13.79 10.32
N ALA A 410 -25.17 -13.03 10.19
CA ALA A 410 -26.12 -13.22 9.09
C ALA A 410 -25.48 -12.86 7.73
N LEU A 411 -25.93 -13.49 6.65
CA LEU A 411 -25.58 -13.05 5.29
C LEU A 411 -26.27 -11.71 4.97
N PRO A 412 -25.69 -10.86 4.10
CA PRO A 412 -26.42 -9.75 3.51
C PRO A 412 -27.54 -10.26 2.60
N VAL A 413 -28.47 -9.37 2.24
CA VAL A 413 -29.54 -9.68 1.29
C VAL A 413 -28.93 -9.96 -0.09
N LEU A 414 -28.93 -11.22 -0.52
CA LEU A 414 -28.31 -11.65 -1.78
C LEU A 414 -29.11 -11.22 -3.02
N ASN A 415 -30.44 -11.15 -2.92
CA ASN A 415 -31.36 -10.81 -3.99
C ASN A 415 -32.61 -10.07 -3.45
N THR A 416 -33.23 -9.23 -4.28
CA THR A 416 -34.45 -8.47 -3.94
C THR A 416 -35.71 -9.04 -4.58
N SER A 417 -35.56 -9.89 -5.60
CA SER A 417 -36.63 -10.70 -6.20
C SER A 417 -36.03 -12.02 -6.74
N THR A 418 -36.85 -12.86 -7.38
CA THR A 418 -36.36 -14.05 -8.13
C THR A 418 -35.64 -13.70 -9.45
N THR A 419 -35.53 -12.41 -9.80
CA THR A 419 -34.88 -11.93 -11.04
C THR A 419 -33.96 -10.72 -10.83
N ALA A 420 -33.69 -10.33 -9.58
CA ALA A 420 -32.82 -9.21 -9.22
C ALA A 420 -31.81 -9.62 -8.12
N GLY A 421 -30.58 -9.96 -8.54
CA GLY A 421 -29.46 -10.33 -7.66
C GLY A 421 -28.55 -9.14 -7.35
N ARG A 422 -27.99 -9.07 -6.13
CA ARG A 422 -27.16 -7.95 -5.66
C ARG A 422 -25.65 -8.15 -5.79
N TYR A 423 -25.21 -9.36 -6.18
CA TYR A 423 -23.79 -9.69 -6.29
C TYR A 423 -23.49 -10.54 -7.52
N GLY A 424 -22.55 -10.11 -8.35
CA GLY A 424 -22.14 -10.76 -9.60
C GLY A 424 -21.14 -11.90 -9.40
N GLY A 425 -20.57 -12.00 -8.20
CA GLY A 425 -19.66 -13.06 -7.79
C GLY A 425 -19.41 -13.01 -6.29
N ILE A 426 -18.89 -14.11 -5.75
CA ILE A 426 -18.53 -14.26 -4.33
C ILE A 426 -17.05 -14.63 -4.23
N ILE A 427 -16.33 -14.11 -3.24
CA ILE A 427 -14.99 -14.59 -2.84
C ILE A 427 -15.07 -14.99 -1.36
N VAL A 428 -14.59 -16.18 -0.99
CA VAL A 428 -14.47 -16.60 0.41
C VAL A 428 -13.03 -17.00 0.74
N ILE A 429 -12.49 -16.46 1.82
CA ILE A 429 -11.16 -16.83 2.34
C ILE A 429 -11.30 -17.86 3.47
N SER A 430 -10.49 -18.92 3.39
CA SER A 430 -10.29 -19.97 4.40
C SER A 430 -11.58 -20.58 4.95
N SER A 431 -12.62 -20.74 4.11
CA SER A 431 -13.99 -21.12 4.51
C SER A 431 -14.58 -20.28 5.66
N VAL A 432 -14.01 -19.11 5.99
CA VAL A 432 -14.17 -18.42 7.29
C VAL A 432 -14.16 -19.39 8.48
N ALA A 433 -13.17 -20.29 8.47
CA ALA A 433 -13.06 -21.38 9.42
C ALA A 433 -12.28 -21.01 10.69
N TYR A 434 -12.72 -21.57 11.81
CA TYR A 434 -12.12 -21.40 13.12
C TYR A 434 -12.03 -22.76 13.83
N ASP A 435 -11.00 -22.94 14.66
CA ASP A 435 -10.97 -24.04 15.62
C ASP A 435 -12.01 -23.85 16.73
N TYR A 436 -12.96 -24.78 16.87
CA TYR A 436 -13.94 -24.79 17.97
C TYR A 436 -13.52 -25.68 19.16
N GLY A 437 -12.26 -26.13 19.21
CA GLY A 437 -11.68 -26.97 20.26
C GLY A 437 -11.91 -28.47 20.06
N THR A 438 -12.72 -28.86 19.06
CA THR A 438 -12.97 -30.25 18.64
C THR A 438 -12.62 -30.47 17.17
N ALA A 439 -12.85 -29.46 16.32
CA ALA A 439 -12.50 -29.44 14.90
C ALA A 439 -12.52 -27.99 14.37
N TRP A 440 -11.79 -27.78 13.26
CA TRP A 440 -11.93 -26.59 12.43
C TRP A 440 -13.23 -26.65 11.62
N ASN A 441 -14.08 -25.63 11.77
CA ASN A 441 -15.36 -25.53 11.06
C ASN A 441 -15.58 -24.09 10.57
N SER A 442 -16.39 -23.90 9.54
CA SER A 442 -16.83 -22.57 9.09
C SER A 442 -17.65 -21.86 10.19
N ALA A 443 -17.55 -20.53 10.27
CA ALA A 443 -18.47 -19.70 11.06
C ALA A 443 -19.75 -19.31 10.31
N LEU A 444 -19.89 -19.69 9.02
CA LEU A 444 -21.19 -19.75 8.35
C LEU A 444 -21.81 -21.13 8.55
N THR A 445 -23.11 -21.19 8.85
CA THR A 445 -23.85 -22.44 8.98
C THR A 445 -24.04 -23.15 7.64
N ASP A 446 -24.36 -24.44 7.65
CA ASP A 446 -24.68 -25.18 6.42
C ASP A 446 -25.87 -24.56 5.66
N ASP A 447 -26.87 -24.01 6.35
CA ASP A 447 -27.98 -23.27 5.72
C ASP A 447 -27.52 -21.99 5.00
N GLN A 448 -26.53 -21.28 5.56
CA GLN A 448 -25.94 -20.11 4.91
C GLN A 448 -25.09 -20.51 3.70
N TRP A 449 -24.32 -21.59 3.80
CA TRP A 449 -23.62 -22.15 2.65
C TRP A 449 -24.60 -22.59 1.55
N ASN A 450 -25.69 -23.27 1.91
CA ASN A 450 -26.76 -23.65 0.98
C ASN A 450 -27.45 -22.44 0.34
N ALA A 451 -27.66 -21.35 1.08
CA ALA A 451 -28.20 -20.10 0.53
C ALA A 451 -27.24 -19.45 -0.49
N LEU A 452 -25.93 -19.43 -0.22
CA LEU A 452 -24.93 -18.98 -1.18
C LEU A 452 -24.90 -19.89 -2.43
N TYR A 453 -24.97 -21.22 -2.25
CA TYR A 453 -24.99 -22.18 -3.36
C TYR A 453 -26.27 -22.11 -4.19
N ALA A 454 -27.43 -21.86 -3.60
CA ALA A 454 -28.68 -21.61 -4.32
C ALA A 454 -28.57 -20.31 -5.14
N TYR A 455 -28.08 -19.23 -4.51
CA TYR A 455 -27.85 -17.95 -5.20
C TYR A 455 -26.88 -18.08 -6.40
N GLN A 456 -25.84 -18.93 -6.30
CA GLN A 456 -24.99 -19.28 -7.44
C GLN A 456 -25.78 -19.87 -8.62
N THR A 457 -26.69 -20.81 -8.35
CA THR A 457 -27.47 -21.50 -9.39
C THR A 457 -28.57 -20.61 -9.96
N ASP A 458 -29.32 -19.91 -9.10
CA ASP A 458 -30.47 -19.07 -9.49
C ASP A 458 -30.03 -17.87 -10.35
N PHE A 459 -28.89 -17.26 -10.04
CA PHE A 459 -28.37 -16.07 -10.72
C PHE A 459 -27.12 -16.33 -11.59
N ARG A 460 -26.70 -17.60 -11.71
CA ARG A 460 -25.54 -18.06 -12.50
C ARG A 460 -24.21 -17.39 -12.14
N ILE A 461 -24.04 -17.01 -10.87
CA ILE A 461 -22.83 -16.31 -10.40
C ILE A 461 -21.77 -17.28 -9.88
N ARG A 462 -20.51 -16.88 -10.06
CA ARG A 462 -19.31 -17.66 -9.75
C ARG A 462 -18.84 -17.42 -8.31
N MET A 463 -18.14 -18.40 -7.74
CA MET A 463 -17.54 -18.30 -6.40
C MET A 463 -16.04 -18.59 -6.44
N VAL A 464 -15.21 -17.71 -5.87
CA VAL A 464 -13.78 -17.98 -5.64
C VAL A 464 -13.57 -18.39 -4.19
N ARG A 465 -12.68 -19.36 -3.97
CA ARG A 465 -12.28 -19.92 -2.69
C ARG A 465 -10.77 -19.75 -2.56
N ILE A 466 -10.31 -19.11 -1.49
CA ILE A 466 -8.89 -18.73 -1.31
C ILE A 466 -8.39 -19.27 0.02
N ASN A 467 -7.17 -19.81 0.06
CA ASN A 467 -6.56 -20.42 1.25
C ASN A 467 -7.48 -21.46 1.93
N ASP A 468 -8.13 -22.29 1.12
CA ASP A 468 -9.01 -23.39 1.57
C ASP A 468 -8.23 -24.72 1.58
N PHE A 469 -8.61 -25.66 2.45
CA PHE A 469 -7.91 -26.95 2.58
C PHE A 469 -8.43 -27.99 1.55
N PRO A 470 -7.55 -28.71 0.81
CA PRO A 470 -7.97 -29.70 -0.19
C PRO A 470 -8.87 -30.80 0.39
N GLY A 471 -9.96 -31.14 -0.30
CA GLY A 471 -10.92 -32.11 0.21
C GLY A 471 -12.16 -32.28 -0.66
N PRO A 472 -13.11 -33.17 -0.25
CA PRO A 472 -14.25 -33.55 -1.08
C PRO A 472 -15.17 -32.40 -1.52
N LYS A 473 -15.26 -31.30 -0.74
CA LYS A 473 -16.00 -30.07 -1.13
C LYS A 473 -15.43 -29.37 -2.37
N PHE A 474 -14.22 -29.76 -2.79
CA PHE A 474 -13.44 -29.20 -3.90
C PHE A 474 -13.03 -30.30 -4.91
N GLY A 475 -13.55 -31.52 -4.80
CA GLY A 475 -13.20 -32.65 -5.68
C GLY A 475 -11.74 -33.09 -5.58
N THR A 476 -11.06 -32.79 -4.48
CA THR A 476 -9.63 -33.05 -4.26
C THR A 476 -9.32 -33.79 -2.96
N ALA A 477 -8.07 -34.21 -2.79
CA ALA A 477 -7.47 -34.59 -1.52
C ALA A 477 -6.08 -33.92 -1.37
N ALA A 478 -5.60 -33.79 -0.13
CA ALA A 478 -4.23 -33.34 0.15
C ALA A 478 -3.22 -34.48 -0.09
N VAL A 479 -2.07 -34.15 -0.67
CA VAL A 479 -0.99 -35.09 -1.02
C VAL A 479 0.03 -35.25 0.12
N GLY A 480 0.06 -34.31 1.07
CA GLY A 480 0.90 -34.37 2.27
C GLY A 480 0.41 -33.41 3.36
N ALA A 481 1.18 -33.28 4.44
CA ALA A 481 1.09 -32.10 5.30
C ALA A 481 1.55 -30.87 4.51
N GLY A 482 1.00 -29.69 4.81
CA GLY A 482 1.21 -28.48 3.99
C GLY A 482 2.66 -28.00 3.94
N CYS A 483 2.96 -27.25 2.88
CA CYS A 483 4.28 -26.68 2.58
C CYS A 483 4.23 -25.14 2.74
N CYS A 484 5.34 -24.43 2.96
CA CYS A 484 6.70 -24.93 3.15
C CYS A 484 7.32 -24.33 4.41
N ASP A 485 8.24 -25.08 5.04
CA ASP A 485 9.06 -24.56 6.13
C ASP A 485 9.91 -23.38 5.66
N THR A 486 10.32 -22.51 6.59
CA THR A 486 11.11 -21.30 6.28
C THR A 486 12.40 -21.65 5.51
N GLY A 487 12.51 -21.14 4.28
CA GLY A 487 13.64 -21.38 3.39
C GLY A 487 13.50 -22.59 2.45
N VAL A 488 12.36 -23.30 2.49
CA VAL A 488 12.00 -24.32 1.50
C VAL A 488 11.11 -23.68 0.42
N GLU A 489 11.53 -23.79 -0.84
CA GLU A 489 10.83 -23.24 -2.01
C GLU A 489 10.05 -24.35 -2.74
N GLN A 490 8.86 -24.00 -3.24
CA GLN A 490 8.06 -24.83 -4.13
C GLN A 490 7.32 -23.93 -5.14
N LEU A 491 7.84 -23.83 -6.37
CA LEU A 491 7.29 -22.88 -7.35
C LEU A 491 5.82 -23.22 -7.70
N VAL A 492 4.98 -22.18 -7.80
CA VAL A 492 3.59 -22.28 -8.29
C VAL A 492 3.48 -21.71 -9.71
N SER A 493 2.67 -22.31 -10.57
CA SER A 493 2.40 -21.80 -11.92
C SER A 493 0.94 -22.03 -12.35
N ILE A 494 0.44 -21.21 -13.26
CA ILE A 494 -0.84 -21.47 -13.95
C ILE A 494 -0.61 -22.59 -14.97
N SER A 495 -1.38 -23.66 -14.92
CA SER A 495 -1.29 -24.79 -15.86
C SER A 495 -2.27 -24.67 -17.03
N ASP A 496 -3.43 -24.04 -16.81
CA ASP A 496 -4.48 -23.82 -17.81
C ASP A 496 -5.06 -22.40 -17.66
N THR A 497 -5.45 -21.77 -18.78
CA THR A 497 -6.07 -20.45 -18.86
C THR A 497 -7.38 -20.44 -19.67
N THR A 498 -7.86 -21.59 -20.12
CA THR A 498 -9.01 -21.72 -21.03
C THR A 498 -10.33 -21.16 -20.47
N ASP A 499 -10.54 -21.23 -19.14
CA ASP A 499 -11.70 -20.66 -18.47
C ASP A 499 -11.61 -19.13 -18.21
N PHE A 500 -10.43 -18.52 -18.39
CA PHE A 500 -10.16 -17.10 -18.13
C PHE A 500 -9.15 -16.47 -19.12
N PRO A 501 -9.30 -16.64 -20.44
CA PRO A 501 -8.30 -16.23 -21.43
C PRO A 501 -8.08 -14.71 -21.47
N THR A 502 -9.10 -13.93 -21.08
CA THR A 502 -9.02 -12.46 -20.96
C THR A 502 -8.05 -11.99 -19.89
N ALA A 503 -7.65 -12.86 -18.95
CA ALA A 503 -6.56 -12.58 -18.01
C ALA A 503 -5.24 -12.30 -18.76
N ASN A 504 -5.05 -12.85 -19.98
CA ASN A 504 -3.88 -12.63 -20.84
C ASN A 504 -2.53 -12.91 -20.12
N ILE A 505 -2.55 -13.91 -19.24
CA ILE A 505 -1.40 -14.44 -18.50
C ILE A 505 -0.87 -15.72 -19.16
N LYS A 506 0.39 -16.08 -18.88
CA LYS A 506 1.10 -17.22 -19.47
C LYS A 506 1.07 -18.44 -18.57
N THR A 507 0.87 -19.62 -19.17
CA THR A 507 0.96 -20.91 -18.50
C THR A 507 2.42 -21.34 -18.28
N GLY A 508 2.66 -22.21 -17.30
CA GLY A 508 3.99 -22.76 -16.96
C GLY A 508 4.99 -21.74 -16.37
N ALA A 509 4.62 -20.47 -16.24
CA ALA A 509 5.48 -19.42 -15.72
C ALA A 509 5.57 -19.48 -14.18
N GLY A 510 6.48 -20.32 -13.68
CA GLY A 510 6.68 -20.52 -12.23
C GLY A 510 7.01 -19.23 -11.45
N LEU A 511 6.49 -19.14 -10.23
CA LEU A 511 6.72 -18.07 -9.25
C LEU A 511 6.92 -18.65 -7.85
N SER A 512 7.61 -17.91 -6.98
CA SER A 512 7.96 -18.34 -5.61
C SER A 512 6.73 -18.51 -4.72
N THR A 513 6.73 -19.52 -3.85
CA THR A 513 5.79 -19.63 -2.72
C THR A 513 6.45 -19.36 -1.37
N THR A 514 7.70 -18.89 -1.35
CA THR A 514 8.41 -18.56 -0.11
C THR A 514 7.60 -17.55 0.72
N GLY A 515 7.26 -17.93 1.96
CA GLY A 515 6.41 -17.14 2.87
C GLY A 515 4.90 -17.37 2.73
N LEU A 516 4.43 -18.12 1.72
CA LEU A 516 3.02 -18.44 1.49
C LEU A 516 2.75 -19.90 1.88
N TYR A 517 2.07 -20.13 3.00
CA TYR A 517 1.64 -21.49 3.37
C TYR A 517 0.62 -22.04 2.36
N HIS A 518 0.77 -23.29 1.97
CA HIS A 518 -0.05 -23.96 0.96
C HIS A 518 -0.16 -25.47 1.19
N VAL A 519 -1.13 -26.12 0.56
CA VAL A 519 -1.36 -27.56 0.70
C VAL A 519 -1.44 -28.21 -0.68
N PRO A 520 -0.33 -28.81 -1.15
CA PRO A 520 -0.29 -29.66 -2.35
C PRO A 520 -1.44 -30.66 -2.44
N ALA A 521 -2.21 -30.59 -3.54
CA ALA A 521 -3.43 -31.37 -3.73
C ALA A 521 -3.37 -32.32 -4.93
N SER A 522 -4.34 -33.24 -5.01
CA SER A 522 -4.64 -34.07 -6.16
C SER A 522 -6.14 -34.07 -6.44
N VAL A 523 -6.53 -34.16 -7.72
CA VAL A 523 -7.95 -34.30 -8.11
C VAL A 523 -8.40 -35.73 -7.86
N THR A 524 -9.54 -35.89 -7.17
CA THR A 524 -10.15 -37.20 -6.86
C THR A 524 -11.47 -37.44 -7.61
N ASP A 525 -12.11 -36.40 -8.15
CA ASP A 525 -13.27 -36.52 -9.06
C ASP A 525 -13.11 -35.67 -10.32
N THR A 526 -12.61 -36.29 -11.39
CA THR A 526 -12.42 -35.66 -12.70
C THR A 526 -13.73 -35.40 -13.47
N ASN A 527 -14.90 -35.82 -12.96
CA ASN A 527 -16.18 -35.55 -13.61
C ASN A 527 -16.71 -34.15 -13.26
N THR A 528 -16.27 -33.59 -12.13
CA THR A 528 -16.70 -32.28 -11.63
C THR A 528 -15.55 -31.28 -11.49
N THR A 529 -14.29 -31.70 -11.65
CA THR A 529 -13.11 -30.94 -11.21
C THR A 529 -11.92 -31.07 -12.17
N HIS A 530 -11.30 -29.95 -12.53
CA HIS A 530 -10.02 -29.90 -13.25
C HIS A 530 -9.02 -28.94 -12.60
N ALA A 531 -7.72 -29.20 -12.80
CA ALA A 531 -6.64 -28.39 -12.24
C ALA A 531 -6.25 -27.24 -13.19
N VAL A 532 -6.10 -26.04 -12.64
CA VAL A 532 -5.75 -24.81 -13.40
C VAL A 532 -4.47 -24.14 -12.92
N ALA A 533 -3.94 -24.54 -11.76
CA ALA A 533 -2.59 -24.20 -11.32
C ALA A 533 -1.90 -25.39 -10.66
N THR A 534 -0.59 -25.48 -10.80
CA THR A 534 0.27 -26.53 -10.22
C THR A 534 1.33 -25.96 -9.29
N PHE A 535 1.68 -26.74 -8.26
CA PHE A 535 2.94 -26.63 -7.56
C PHE A 535 3.95 -27.59 -8.20
N GLY A 536 5.16 -27.10 -8.45
CA GLY A 536 6.27 -27.87 -8.99
C GLY A 536 6.87 -28.88 -8.00
N ILE A 537 7.86 -29.63 -8.46
CA ILE A 537 8.64 -30.57 -7.62
C ILE A 537 9.46 -29.77 -6.59
N ALA A 538 9.45 -30.24 -5.34
CA ALA A 538 10.14 -29.60 -4.22
C ALA A 538 10.66 -30.62 -3.20
N THR A 539 11.41 -30.16 -2.20
CA THR A 539 11.86 -31.04 -1.09
C THR A 539 10.63 -31.52 -0.31
N GLY A 540 10.40 -32.84 -0.29
CA GLY A 540 9.18 -33.45 0.26
C GLY A 540 8.10 -33.78 -0.78
N PHE A 541 8.13 -33.14 -1.96
CA PHE A 541 7.13 -33.30 -3.03
C PHE A 541 7.81 -33.75 -4.33
N ALA A 542 7.95 -35.06 -4.49
CA ALA A 542 8.70 -35.71 -5.57
C ALA A 542 8.01 -35.69 -6.96
N SER A 543 6.79 -35.14 -7.05
CA SER A 543 6.04 -34.92 -8.28
C SER A 543 5.40 -33.53 -8.26
N GLU A 544 4.98 -33.04 -9.41
CA GLU A 544 4.04 -31.92 -9.46
C GLU A 544 2.74 -32.28 -8.73
N SER A 545 2.03 -31.26 -8.28
CA SER A 545 0.77 -31.36 -7.55
C SER A 545 -0.13 -30.16 -7.84
N VAL A 546 -1.39 -30.22 -7.44
CA VAL A 546 -2.39 -29.20 -7.76
C VAL A 546 -2.35 -28.06 -6.75
N ALA A 547 -2.25 -26.84 -7.25
CA ALA A 547 -2.31 -25.59 -6.48
C ALA A 547 -3.69 -24.92 -6.55
N ALA A 548 -4.39 -25.07 -7.67
CA ALA A 548 -5.76 -24.60 -7.82
C ALA A 548 -6.59 -25.48 -8.77
N VAL A 549 -7.90 -25.54 -8.50
CA VAL A 549 -8.90 -26.21 -9.34
C VAL A 549 -10.04 -25.28 -9.72
N ILE A 550 -10.74 -25.62 -10.80
CA ILE A 550 -12.12 -25.20 -11.03
C ILE A 550 -13.02 -26.43 -10.82
N ASN A 551 -14.16 -26.22 -10.16
CA ASN A 551 -15.24 -27.20 -10.07
C ASN A 551 -16.47 -26.73 -10.82
N ASN A 552 -17.20 -27.67 -11.43
CA ASN A 552 -18.56 -27.49 -11.93
C ASN A 552 -19.48 -28.57 -11.33
N PHE A 553 -20.30 -28.17 -10.36
CA PHE A 553 -21.31 -29.03 -9.74
C PHE A 553 -22.67 -28.77 -10.37
N SER A 554 -22.91 -29.36 -11.54
CA SER A 554 -24.17 -29.28 -12.28
C SER A 554 -24.64 -27.84 -12.56
N GLY A 555 -23.71 -26.96 -12.95
CA GLY A 555 -23.93 -25.54 -13.20
C GLY A 555 -23.54 -24.61 -12.05
N ARG A 556 -23.27 -25.14 -10.84
CA ARG A 556 -22.67 -24.36 -9.75
C ARG A 556 -21.14 -24.39 -9.86
N GLU A 557 -20.55 -23.27 -10.23
CA GLU A 557 -19.12 -23.13 -10.51
C GLU A 557 -18.32 -22.55 -9.33
N GLN A 558 -17.13 -23.09 -9.04
CA GLN A 558 -16.18 -22.44 -8.13
C GLN A 558 -14.71 -22.59 -8.56
N PHE A 559 -13.86 -21.59 -8.26
CA PHE A 559 -12.40 -21.60 -8.47
C PHE A 559 -11.75 -21.64 -7.08
N VAL A 560 -10.88 -22.63 -6.82
CA VAL A 560 -10.32 -22.90 -5.48
C VAL A 560 -8.80 -22.82 -5.48
N TRP A 561 -8.23 -22.00 -4.60
CA TRP A 561 -6.79 -21.91 -4.32
C TRP A 561 -6.44 -22.60 -3.00
N PHE A 562 -5.49 -23.54 -3.04
CA PHE A 562 -4.98 -24.27 -1.88
C PHE A 562 -3.75 -23.57 -1.25
N MET A 563 -3.74 -22.24 -1.22
CA MET A 563 -2.63 -21.41 -0.72
C MET A 563 -3.08 -20.11 -0.06
N SER A 564 -2.26 -19.64 0.88
CA SER A 564 -2.35 -18.34 1.56
C SER A 564 -2.23 -17.17 0.59
N TRP A 565 -2.77 -16.01 0.99
CA TRP A 565 -3.03 -14.91 0.07
C TRP A 565 -2.67 -13.54 0.66
N ALA A 566 -1.70 -12.87 0.03
CA ALA A 566 -1.18 -11.58 0.47
C ALA A 566 -0.58 -10.77 -0.72
N PRO A 567 -1.39 -10.28 -1.67
CA PRO A 567 -0.91 -9.51 -2.83
C PRO A 567 -0.34 -8.13 -2.46
N ASP A 568 -0.48 -7.71 -1.20
CA ASP A 568 0.17 -6.54 -0.61
C ASP A 568 1.71 -6.66 -0.59
N TRP A 569 2.27 -7.82 -0.23
CA TRP A 569 3.73 -8.06 -0.22
C TRP A 569 4.21 -9.15 -1.19
N SER A 570 3.35 -10.09 -1.60
CA SER A 570 3.74 -11.18 -2.50
C SER A 570 3.51 -10.84 -3.98
N GLN A 571 4.59 -10.82 -4.77
CA GLN A 571 4.56 -10.84 -6.24
C GLN A 571 3.65 -11.98 -6.78
N THR A 572 3.69 -13.15 -6.14
CA THR A 572 2.94 -14.34 -6.54
C THR A 572 1.42 -14.16 -6.41
N CYS A 573 0.90 -13.83 -5.23
CA CYS A 573 -0.52 -13.47 -5.07
C CYS A 573 -0.93 -12.28 -5.96
N ALA A 574 -0.06 -11.28 -6.13
CA ALA A 574 -0.31 -10.16 -7.04
C ALA A 574 -0.43 -10.59 -8.51
N PHE A 575 0.20 -11.68 -8.95
CA PHE A 575 0.00 -12.29 -10.27
C PHE A 575 -1.24 -13.21 -10.33
N LEU A 576 -1.39 -14.11 -9.35
CA LEU A 576 -2.41 -15.17 -9.40
C LEU A 576 -3.85 -14.63 -9.25
N GLN A 577 -4.05 -13.45 -8.64
CA GLN A 577 -5.36 -12.81 -8.55
C GLN A 577 -6.01 -12.56 -9.92
N HIS A 578 -5.22 -12.27 -10.96
CA HIS A 578 -5.75 -11.92 -12.28
C HIS A 578 -6.46 -13.11 -12.95
N ALA A 579 -6.05 -14.34 -12.65
CA ALA A 579 -6.75 -15.55 -13.11
C ALA A 579 -8.18 -15.61 -12.55
N HIS A 580 -8.32 -15.55 -11.22
CA HIS A 580 -9.62 -15.71 -10.59
C HIS A 580 -10.54 -14.49 -10.76
N ILE A 581 -10.00 -13.27 -10.85
CA ILE A 581 -10.78 -12.04 -11.10
C ILE A 581 -11.41 -12.08 -12.50
N HIS A 582 -10.64 -12.40 -13.54
CA HIS A 582 -11.17 -12.54 -14.91
C HIS A 582 -12.14 -13.74 -15.04
N TRP A 583 -11.88 -14.83 -14.32
CA TRP A 583 -12.80 -15.96 -14.26
C TRP A 583 -14.14 -15.60 -13.61
N LEU A 584 -14.11 -14.99 -12.42
CA LEU A 584 -15.27 -14.63 -11.62
C LEU A 584 -16.20 -13.67 -12.36
N THR A 585 -15.62 -12.67 -13.02
CA THR A 585 -16.34 -11.66 -13.82
C THR A 585 -16.66 -12.10 -15.25
N ARG A 586 -16.22 -13.31 -15.67
CA ARG A 586 -16.25 -13.78 -17.08
C ARG A 586 -15.63 -12.78 -18.08
N GLY A 587 -14.73 -11.91 -17.60
CA GLY A 587 -14.13 -10.81 -18.39
C GLY A 587 -15.08 -9.65 -18.73
N VAL A 588 -16.26 -9.57 -18.11
CA VAL A 588 -17.20 -8.44 -18.21
C VAL A 588 -17.27 -7.74 -16.86
N PHE A 589 -16.75 -6.53 -16.73
CA PHE A 589 -16.74 -5.81 -15.45
C PHE A 589 -16.65 -4.30 -15.59
N LEU A 590 -17.14 -3.59 -14.58
CA LEU A 590 -16.84 -2.17 -14.36
C LEU A 590 -15.38 -2.06 -13.91
N GLY A 591 -14.59 -1.27 -14.61
CA GLY A 591 -13.15 -1.15 -14.38
C GLY A 591 -12.31 -1.25 -15.65
N LYS A 592 -10.99 -1.27 -15.46
CA LYS A 592 -9.97 -1.32 -16.52
C LYS A 592 -8.73 -2.05 -16.04
N ARG A 593 -7.98 -2.69 -16.95
CA ARG A 593 -6.55 -3.00 -16.74
C ARG A 593 -5.71 -2.14 -17.68
N LYS A 594 -4.69 -1.48 -17.13
CA LYS A 594 -3.56 -0.89 -17.87
C LYS A 594 -2.29 -1.04 -17.03
N VAL A 595 -1.15 -1.23 -17.68
CA VAL A 595 0.16 -1.30 -17.04
C VAL A 595 0.96 -0.06 -17.43
N HIS A 596 1.41 0.69 -16.43
CA HIS A 596 2.19 1.90 -16.64
C HIS A 596 3.58 1.77 -16.01
N LEU A 597 4.61 2.06 -16.81
CA LEU A 597 6.01 2.02 -16.39
C LEU A 597 6.66 3.31 -16.90
N SER A 598 6.72 4.33 -16.03
CA SER A 598 7.30 5.64 -16.34
C SER A 598 8.54 5.89 -15.47
N PRO A 599 9.75 5.51 -15.94
CA PRO A 599 10.98 5.95 -15.32
C PRO A 599 11.19 7.45 -15.59
N GLN A 600 11.28 8.23 -14.52
CA GLN A 600 11.72 9.62 -14.56
C GLN A 600 13.20 9.67 -14.24
N ILE A 601 13.94 10.46 -15.02
CA ILE A 601 15.36 10.75 -14.84
C ILE A 601 15.46 12.18 -14.32
N ASP A 602 15.79 12.29 -13.05
CA ASP A 602 16.04 13.53 -12.33
C ASP A 602 17.49 14.00 -12.60
N ASP A 603 17.88 15.16 -12.05
CA ASP A 603 19.20 15.82 -12.21
C ASP A 603 19.66 16.14 -13.66
N VAL A 604 18.80 16.09 -14.69
CA VAL A 604 19.29 16.24 -16.08
C VAL A 604 19.86 17.66 -16.30
N GLN A 605 21.02 17.72 -16.97
CA GLN A 605 21.98 18.85 -17.06
C GLN A 605 22.92 19.05 -15.86
N LEU A 606 22.64 18.53 -14.65
CA LEU A 606 23.55 18.64 -13.50
C LEU A 606 24.75 17.68 -13.61
N SER A 607 25.67 17.82 -12.64
CA SER A 607 26.68 16.83 -12.30
C SER A 607 26.40 16.37 -10.87
N THR A 608 26.42 15.07 -10.61
CA THR A 608 26.11 14.49 -9.29
C THR A 608 27.38 13.87 -8.70
N THR A 609 27.69 14.19 -7.44
CA THR A 609 28.81 13.54 -6.72
C THR A 609 28.46 12.09 -6.42
N LEU A 610 29.36 11.17 -6.80
CA LEU A 610 29.13 9.73 -6.65
C LEU A 610 29.35 9.27 -5.20
N TYR A 611 28.52 8.32 -4.76
CA TYR A 611 28.71 7.58 -3.52
C TYR A 611 30.01 6.76 -3.54
N SER A 612 30.29 6.13 -4.68
CA SER A 612 31.51 5.35 -4.92
C SER A 612 31.90 5.38 -6.41
N PRO A 613 33.09 5.88 -6.78
CA PRO A 613 34.14 6.43 -5.90
C PRO A 613 33.77 7.79 -5.30
N ALA A 614 33.92 7.92 -3.98
CA ALA A 614 33.58 9.15 -3.26
C ALA A 614 34.44 10.35 -3.69
N ASN A 615 33.84 11.55 -3.70
CA ASN A 615 34.45 12.81 -4.19
C ASN A 615 34.79 12.79 -5.69
N VAL A 616 34.06 12.01 -6.49
CA VAL A 616 34.11 12.06 -7.96
C VAL A 616 32.74 12.47 -8.47
N ASP A 617 32.68 13.55 -9.24
CA ASP A 617 31.44 13.99 -9.88
C ASP A 617 31.27 13.34 -11.26
N PHE A 618 30.03 13.00 -11.59
CA PHE A 618 29.65 12.53 -12.92
C PHE A 618 28.54 13.40 -13.51
N LYS A 619 28.74 13.89 -14.74
CA LYS A 619 27.69 14.43 -15.62
C LYS A 619 27.54 13.55 -16.85
N ILE A 620 26.29 13.17 -17.13
CA ILE A 620 25.88 12.36 -18.26
C ILE A 620 26.29 12.98 -19.61
N ARG A 621 26.59 12.13 -20.61
CA ARG A 621 27.15 12.55 -21.90
C ARG A 621 26.22 12.24 -23.07
N THR A 622 26.39 12.95 -24.18
CA THR A 622 25.58 12.79 -25.40
C THR A 622 25.62 11.35 -25.96
N GLY A 623 26.78 10.71 -25.96
CA GLY A 623 26.92 9.31 -26.39
C GLY A 623 26.14 8.31 -25.51
N ASP A 624 25.96 8.61 -24.22
CA ASP A 624 25.10 7.79 -23.36
C ASP A 624 23.61 7.96 -23.73
N LEU A 625 23.18 9.18 -24.12
CA LEU A 625 21.83 9.40 -24.65
C LEU A 625 21.60 8.67 -25.98
N ASP A 626 22.55 8.73 -26.92
CA ASP A 626 22.47 8.01 -28.19
C ASP A 626 22.34 6.48 -27.98
N ALA A 627 23.02 5.94 -26.95
CA ALA A 627 22.85 4.55 -26.53
C ALA A 627 21.45 4.28 -25.95
N HIS A 628 20.89 5.19 -25.14
CA HIS A 628 19.52 5.06 -24.62
C HIS A 628 18.47 5.15 -25.73
N VAL A 629 18.62 6.02 -26.73
CA VAL A 629 17.74 6.06 -27.91
C VAL A 629 17.77 4.73 -28.67
N THR A 630 18.97 4.17 -28.85
CA THR A 630 19.16 2.88 -29.52
C THR A 630 18.50 1.74 -28.73
N TRP A 631 18.68 1.71 -27.41
CA TRP A 631 18.08 0.70 -26.52
C TRP A 631 16.56 0.83 -26.39
N GLN A 632 16.02 2.05 -26.25
CA GLN A 632 14.57 2.29 -26.26
C GLN A 632 13.93 1.77 -27.56
N THR A 633 14.63 1.88 -28.69
CA THR A 633 14.17 1.30 -29.95
C THR A 633 14.14 -0.22 -29.88
N ASP A 634 15.22 -0.88 -29.44
CA ASP A 634 15.30 -2.34 -29.34
C ASP A 634 14.32 -2.94 -28.30
N ILE A 635 14.15 -2.32 -27.13
CA ILE A 635 13.27 -2.86 -26.07
C ILE A 635 11.81 -2.82 -26.50
N ASN A 636 11.36 -1.76 -27.17
CA ASN A 636 9.99 -1.68 -27.70
C ASN A 636 9.68 -2.76 -28.75
N THR A 637 10.66 -3.27 -29.50
CA THR A 637 10.42 -4.42 -30.41
C THR A 637 10.18 -5.76 -29.69
N ARG A 638 10.46 -5.83 -28.39
CA ARG A 638 10.36 -7.04 -27.55
C ARG A 638 9.20 -7.02 -26.56
N LEU A 639 8.59 -5.86 -26.33
CA LEU A 639 7.40 -5.73 -25.49
C LEU A 639 6.15 -6.26 -26.22
N PRO A 640 5.04 -6.58 -25.49
CA PRO A 640 3.81 -7.04 -26.13
C PRO A 640 3.21 -5.97 -27.03
N ALA A 641 2.52 -6.39 -28.09
CA ALA A 641 1.99 -5.49 -29.11
C ALA A 641 1.17 -4.34 -28.50
N GLY A 642 1.38 -3.11 -28.97
CA GLY A 642 0.72 -1.91 -28.42
C GLY A 642 1.41 -1.29 -27.19
N SER A 643 2.61 -1.75 -26.83
CA SER A 643 3.49 -1.06 -25.86
C SER A 643 4.16 0.19 -26.46
N ASP A 644 4.50 1.15 -25.60
CA ASP A 644 5.25 2.38 -25.90
C ASP A 644 6.02 2.76 -24.61
N PHE A 645 7.22 2.19 -24.47
CA PHE A 645 8.13 2.46 -23.37
C PHE A 645 9.11 3.60 -23.71
N ARG A 646 9.28 4.54 -22.78
CA ARG A 646 10.22 5.67 -22.89
C ARG A 646 10.57 6.24 -21.51
N LEU A 647 11.76 6.82 -21.41
CA LEU A 647 12.19 7.62 -20.26
C LEU A 647 11.60 9.04 -20.33
N GLU A 648 11.37 9.65 -19.17
CA GLU A 648 11.06 11.08 -19.03
C GLU A 648 12.25 11.80 -18.39
N MET A 649 12.74 12.87 -19.03
CA MET A 649 13.88 13.67 -18.59
C MET A 649 13.38 14.88 -17.79
N ALA A 650 13.89 15.08 -16.58
CA ALA A 650 13.55 16.18 -15.70
C ALA A 650 14.76 17.11 -15.55
N HIS A 651 14.60 18.35 -16.02
CA HIS A 651 15.72 19.22 -16.39
C HIS A 651 16.02 20.33 -15.39
N ASN A 652 17.30 20.66 -15.23
CA ASN A 652 17.83 21.77 -14.43
C ASN A 652 18.68 22.72 -15.28
N GLY A 653 18.08 23.82 -15.77
CA GLY A 653 18.71 24.76 -16.69
C GLY A 653 19.98 25.46 -16.18
N ASN A 654 20.22 25.50 -14.87
CA ASN A 654 21.48 26.02 -14.31
C ASN A 654 22.66 25.08 -14.62
N GLY A 655 22.44 23.76 -14.75
CA GLY A 655 23.50 22.78 -15.03
C GLY A 655 24.09 22.85 -16.45
N ASP A 656 23.31 23.35 -17.42
CA ASP A 656 23.81 23.81 -18.71
C ASP A 656 24.74 25.00 -18.49
N LEU A 657 24.24 26.05 -17.83
CA LEU A 657 24.94 27.32 -17.69
C LEU A 657 26.21 27.22 -16.83
N ILE A 658 26.27 26.32 -15.85
CA ILE A 658 27.50 25.96 -15.13
C ILE A 658 28.54 25.38 -16.10
N ALA A 659 28.16 24.40 -16.93
CA ALA A 659 29.06 23.79 -17.91
C ALA A 659 29.48 24.79 -19.01
N ALA A 660 28.53 25.58 -19.53
CA ALA A 660 28.77 26.60 -20.53
C ALA A 660 29.72 27.70 -20.04
N THR A 661 29.53 28.21 -18.81
CA THR A 661 30.36 29.31 -18.26
C THR A 661 31.74 28.86 -17.79
N ALA A 662 31.93 27.57 -17.48
CA ALA A 662 33.24 27.00 -17.17
C ALA A 662 34.20 26.94 -18.38
N LEU A 663 33.70 27.09 -19.62
CA LEU A 663 34.52 27.03 -20.83
C LEU A 663 35.31 28.32 -21.05
N THR A 664 36.57 28.20 -21.49
CA THR A 664 37.43 29.36 -21.81
C THR A 664 36.89 30.23 -22.96
N SER A 665 35.99 29.70 -23.79
CA SER A 665 35.27 30.43 -24.83
C SER A 665 34.13 31.32 -24.30
N ALA A 666 33.64 31.08 -23.08
CA ALA A 666 32.44 31.72 -22.55
C ALA A 666 32.59 33.22 -22.26
N VAL A 667 33.82 33.70 -22.01
CA VAL A 667 34.16 35.04 -21.49
C VAL A 667 33.50 36.20 -22.25
N ASN A 668 33.22 36.04 -23.55
CA ASN A 668 32.57 37.07 -24.39
C ASN A 668 31.23 36.60 -24.99
N LEU A 669 30.70 35.44 -24.60
CA LEU A 669 29.50 34.81 -25.15
C LEU A 669 28.39 34.65 -24.08
N CYS A 670 28.80 34.28 -22.87
CA CYS A 670 27.97 34.28 -21.68
C CYS A 670 28.02 35.65 -21.01
N ILE A 671 26.87 36.33 -20.99
CA ILE A 671 26.66 37.58 -20.26
C ILE A 671 25.35 37.41 -19.48
N PRO A 672 25.37 37.26 -18.14
CA PRO A 672 26.57 37.14 -17.29
C PRO A 672 27.42 35.89 -17.60
N ASN A 673 28.71 35.95 -17.25
CA ASN A 673 29.71 34.90 -17.50
C ASN A 673 29.84 33.89 -16.34
N TYR A 674 28.78 33.73 -15.55
CA TYR A 674 28.63 32.83 -14.42
C TYR A 674 27.18 32.34 -14.33
N ALA A 675 26.97 31.21 -13.66
CA ALA A 675 25.66 30.62 -13.39
C ALA A 675 25.03 31.19 -12.10
N VAL A 676 23.86 30.70 -11.69
CA VAL A 676 23.37 30.93 -10.32
C VAL A 676 24.17 30.04 -9.37
N ASP A 677 24.61 30.61 -8.25
CA ASP A 677 25.40 29.94 -7.22
C ASP A 677 25.03 30.54 -5.84
N TYR A 678 25.12 29.72 -4.79
CA TYR A 678 24.78 30.07 -3.40
C TYR A 678 25.28 28.98 -2.43
N ASP A 679 25.58 29.38 -1.18
CA ASP A 679 25.86 28.42 -0.11
C ASP A 679 24.58 27.64 0.27
N SER A 680 24.51 26.36 -0.09
CA SER A 680 23.42 25.48 0.36
C SER A 680 23.44 25.30 1.88
N PRO A 681 22.33 25.56 2.60
CA PRO A 681 22.22 25.29 4.03
C PRO A 681 22.14 23.78 4.29
N ASN A 682 22.41 23.37 5.53
CA ASN A 682 22.11 22.01 5.97
C ASN A 682 20.62 21.67 5.75
N ASP A 683 20.35 20.43 5.34
CA ASP A 683 19.00 19.93 5.15
C ASP A 683 18.12 20.10 6.40
N THR A 684 16.84 20.39 6.17
CA THR A 684 15.83 20.32 7.22
C THR A 684 15.55 18.86 7.57
N ALA A 685 15.03 18.61 8.77
CA ALA A 685 14.38 17.34 9.06
C ALA A 685 13.30 17.03 7.99
N LEU A 686 13.12 15.73 7.69
CA LEU A 686 12.12 15.28 6.73
C LEU A 686 10.72 15.69 7.21
N GLU A 687 9.84 16.06 6.27
CA GLU A 687 8.49 16.59 6.52
C GLU A 687 8.43 17.88 7.37
N TYR A 688 9.53 18.65 7.43
CA TYR A 688 9.54 19.99 8.01
C TYR A 688 8.52 20.92 7.33
N GLN A 689 7.48 21.29 8.08
CA GLN A 689 6.48 22.26 7.65
C GLN A 689 6.94 23.69 7.94
N LYS A 690 7.30 24.44 6.90
CA LYS A 690 7.85 25.80 7.06
C LYS A 690 6.79 26.78 7.57
N PRO A 691 7.08 27.61 8.59
CA PRO A 691 6.26 28.75 8.93
C PRO A 691 6.14 29.72 7.73
N LEU A 692 4.91 30.05 7.33
CA LEU A 692 4.65 30.90 6.16
C LEU A 692 5.23 32.30 6.33
N GLY A 693 5.80 32.86 5.26
CA GLY A 693 6.48 34.16 5.27
C GLY A 693 7.87 34.17 5.89
N THR A 694 8.41 33.01 6.31
CA THR A 694 9.78 32.89 6.85
C THR A 694 10.77 32.27 5.85
N GLY A 695 12.02 32.08 6.26
CA GLY A 695 13.15 31.72 5.40
C GLY A 695 14.00 32.93 5.03
N VAL A 696 15.10 32.69 4.32
CA VAL A 696 16.01 33.71 3.79
C VAL A 696 16.23 33.42 2.31
N ASN A 697 16.34 34.44 1.47
CA ASN A 697 16.70 34.24 0.07
C ASN A 697 18.17 33.79 -0.02
N LEU A 698 18.42 32.66 -0.67
CA LEU A 698 19.77 32.21 -1.00
C LEU A 698 20.21 32.77 -2.36
N TRP A 699 19.28 32.86 -3.31
CA TRP A 699 19.58 33.38 -4.66
C TRP A 699 20.03 34.84 -4.61
N PRO A 700 21.21 35.19 -5.14
CA PRO A 700 21.70 36.57 -5.22
C PRO A 700 20.65 37.54 -5.80
N SER A 701 20.53 38.73 -5.19
CA SER A 701 19.41 39.64 -5.44
C SER A 701 19.31 40.18 -6.87
N GLU A 702 20.39 40.08 -7.64
CA GLU A 702 20.47 40.44 -9.06
C GLU A 702 19.71 39.50 -10.01
N TRP A 703 19.36 38.29 -9.57
CA TRP A 703 18.60 37.31 -10.34
C TRP A 703 17.09 37.61 -10.32
N THR A 704 16.72 38.74 -10.90
CA THR A 704 15.31 39.18 -11.06
C THR A 704 14.62 38.55 -12.28
N THR A 705 15.40 38.17 -13.30
CA THR A 705 14.94 37.58 -14.57
C THR A 705 16.04 36.70 -15.14
N TYR A 706 15.67 35.67 -15.91
CA TYR A 706 16.61 34.91 -16.75
C TYR A 706 17.29 35.87 -17.76
N LYS A 707 18.62 35.78 -17.91
CA LYS A 707 19.42 36.78 -18.67
C LYS A 707 20.35 36.20 -19.73
N TRP A 708 20.75 34.93 -19.62
CA TRP A 708 21.74 34.34 -20.53
C TRP A 708 21.24 34.30 -21.97
N THR A 709 22.16 34.55 -22.90
CA THR A 709 21.90 34.48 -24.33
C THR A 709 21.78 33.03 -24.76
N LYS A 710 21.01 32.75 -25.84
CA LYS A 710 21.05 31.41 -26.44
C LYS A 710 22.47 31.04 -26.89
N THR A 711 23.28 32.01 -27.31
CA THR A 711 24.70 31.82 -27.65
C THR A 711 25.55 31.30 -26.47
N CYS A 712 25.13 31.50 -25.22
CA CYS A 712 25.72 30.89 -24.04
C CYS A 712 25.20 29.46 -23.82
N ALA A 713 23.87 29.29 -23.76
CA ALA A 713 23.22 28.00 -23.48
C ALA A 713 23.49 26.91 -24.54
N VAL A 714 23.93 27.28 -25.76
CA VAL A 714 24.36 26.28 -26.76
C VAL A 714 25.82 25.85 -26.63
N LEU A 715 26.58 26.34 -25.64
CA LEU A 715 27.97 25.95 -25.40
C LEU A 715 28.12 24.63 -24.63
N ASP A 716 27.12 24.20 -23.87
CA ASP A 716 27.07 22.82 -23.36
C ASP A 716 26.59 21.89 -24.49
N ASP A 717 27.50 21.07 -25.03
CA ASP A 717 27.18 20.05 -26.03
C ASP A 717 26.06 19.09 -25.58
N PHE A 718 25.93 18.86 -24.26
CA PHE A 718 24.86 18.03 -23.71
C PHE A 718 23.48 18.71 -23.78
N ALA A 719 23.40 20.00 -23.42
CA ALA A 719 22.17 20.78 -23.59
C ALA A 719 21.82 20.97 -25.07
N SER A 720 22.83 21.22 -25.91
CA SER A 720 22.70 21.35 -27.37
C SER A 720 22.19 20.09 -28.07
N TRP A 721 22.41 18.88 -27.53
CA TRP A 721 21.87 17.63 -28.10
C TRP A 721 20.33 17.64 -28.21
N PHE A 722 19.64 18.32 -27.29
CA PHE A 722 18.18 18.46 -27.29
C PHE A 722 17.65 19.48 -28.31
N LEU A 723 18.51 20.32 -28.92
CA LEU A 723 18.12 21.21 -30.02
C LEU A 723 17.75 20.44 -31.29
N VAL A 724 18.27 19.21 -31.44
CA VAL A 724 17.97 18.34 -32.57
C VAL A 724 16.59 17.73 -32.35
N THR A 725 15.58 18.19 -33.12
CA THR A 725 14.17 17.76 -32.96
C THR A 725 13.96 16.25 -33.03
N LYS A 726 14.81 15.52 -33.77
CA LYS A 726 14.79 14.04 -33.79
C LYS A 726 15.16 13.45 -32.43
N ASN A 727 16.19 14.01 -31.78
CA ASN A 727 16.77 13.54 -30.52
C ASN A 727 15.87 13.89 -29.34
N LEU A 728 15.38 15.14 -29.30
CA LEU A 728 14.37 15.62 -28.34
C LEU A 728 13.17 14.65 -28.25
N ASN A 729 12.55 14.33 -29.39
CA ASN A 729 11.33 13.53 -29.42
C ASN A 729 11.54 12.01 -29.20
N GLN A 730 12.70 11.58 -28.70
CA GLN A 730 12.92 10.22 -28.18
C GLN A 730 12.52 10.06 -26.71
N PHE A 731 12.29 11.17 -25.99
CA PHE A 731 11.98 11.19 -24.56
C PHE A 731 10.68 11.96 -24.27
N SER A 732 10.22 11.88 -23.02
CA SER A 732 9.30 12.88 -22.45
C SER A 732 10.11 13.90 -21.64
N HIS A 733 9.55 15.08 -21.34
CA HIS A 733 10.30 16.17 -20.73
C HIS A 733 9.49 16.89 -19.65
N VAL A 734 10.12 17.23 -18.52
CA VAL A 734 9.50 17.99 -17.41
C VAL A 734 10.51 18.91 -16.72
N SER A 735 10.02 19.88 -15.94
CA SER A 735 10.87 20.73 -15.10
C SER A 735 11.32 19.98 -13.83
N HIS A 736 12.55 20.23 -13.38
CA HIS A 736 13.06 19.78 -12.08
C HIS A 736 13.55 20.94 -11.19
N THR A 737 13.00 22.15 -11.40
CA THR A 737 13.57 23.46 -10.98
C THR A 737 14.84 23.84 -11.74
N PHE A 738 15.29 25.08 -11.62
CA PHE A 738 16.41 25.62 -12.41
C PHE A 738 17.77 25.19 -11.84
N SER A 739 17.99 25.38 -10.54
CA SER A 739 19.28 25.14 -9.88
C SER A 739 19.33 23.93 -8.93
N HIS A 740 18.20 23.24 -8.72
CA HIS A 740 18.04 22.22 -7.69
C HIS A 740 18.27 22.79 -6.27
N MET A 741 17.73 23.98 -5.99
CA MET A 741 17.71 24.56 -4.64
C MET A 741 16.73 23.80 -3.75
N GLU A 742 17.16 23.42 -2.54
CA GLU A 742 16.28 22.74 -1.59
C GLU A 742 15.13 23.61 -1.07
N LEU A 743 13.89 23.16 -1.30
CA LEU A 743 12.70 24.00 -1.14
C LEU A 743 12.00 23.86 0.22
N ASN A 744 12.47 23.01 1.14
CA ASN A 744 11.84 22.84 2.45
C ASN A 744 11.80 24.12 3.31
N ASN A 745 12.88 24.93 3.30
CA ASN A 745 12.94 26.20 4.06
C ASN A 745 13.03 27.45 3.17
N ALA A 746 12.93 27.28 1.85
CA ALA A 746 13.02 28.36 0.86
C ALA A 746 11.93 29.43 1.00
N THR A 747 12.23 30.65 0.59
CA THR A 747 11.23 31.73 0.49
C THR A 747 10.36 31.57 -0.76
N TYR A 748 9.21 32.28 -0.79
CA TYR A 748 8.42 32.43 -2.01
C TYR A 748 9.26 32.95 -3.18
N SER A 749 10.14 33.94 -2.92
CA SER A 749 10.99 34.58 -3.94
C SER A 749 11.78 33.55 -4.73
N ASP A 750 12.47 32.67 -4.03
CA ASP A 750 13.43 31.77 -4.66
C ASP A 750 12.73 30.56 -5.26
N ALA A 751 11.73 29.98 -4.57
CA ALA A 751 10.88 28.93 -5.14
C ALA A 751 10.11 29.39 -6.41
N ASN A 752 9.73 30.68 -6.50
CA ASN A 752 9.16 31.27 -7.71
C ASN A 752 10.21 31.42 -8.83
N ARG A 753 11.42 31.88 -8.51
CA ARG A 753 12.53 32.03 -9.48
C ARG A 753 12.95 30.70 -10.06
N GLU A 754 13.04 29.67 -9.23
CA GLU A 754 13.36 28.29 -9.61
C GLU A 754 12.46 27.74 -10.72
N ILE A 755 11.17 28.12 -10.73
CA ILE A 755 10.26 27.75 -11.81
C ILE A 755 10.41 28.69 -13.02
N GLN A 756 10.42 30.00 -12.80
CA GLN A 756 10.47 31.00 -13.88
C GLN A 756 11.74 30.91 -14.73
N PHE A 757 12.90 30.70 -14.10
CA PHE A 757 14.18 30.57 -14.82
C PHE A 757 14.25 29.26 -15.59
N ASN A 758 13.72 28.15 -15.05
CA ASN A 758 13.71 26.89 -15.76
C ASN A 758 12.72 26.89 -16.94
N GLN A 759 11.54 27.48 -16.78
CA GLN A 759 10.58 27.70 -17.87
C GLN A 759 11.20 28.57 -18.99
N ALA A 760 11.91 29.65 -18.63
CA ALA A 760 12.60 30.51 -19.60
C ALA A 760 13.73 29.77 -20.35
N TRP A 761 14.54 28.97 -19.64
CA TRP A 761 15.60 28.15 -20.23
C TRP A 761 15.04 27.03 -21.13
N LEU A 762 14.04 26.27 -20.66
CA LEU A 762 13.36 25.22 -21.43
C LEU A 762 12.79 25.75 -22.75
N SER A 763 12.28 26.99 -22.75
CA SER A 763 11.76 27.68 -23.94
C SER A 763 12.88 28.26 -24.83
N GLN A 764 13.96 28.79 -24.24
CA GLN A 764 15.15 29.20 -25.00
C GLN A 764 15.79 28.02 -25.74
N MET A 765 15.86 26.84 -25.11
CA MET A 765 16.38 25.61 -25.70
C MET A 765 15.34 24.84 -26.52
N GLY A 766 14.06 25.24 -26.50
CA GLY A 766 12.99 24.64 -27.29
C GLY A 766 12.56 23.24 -26.81
N ILE A 767 12.97 22.84 -25.61
CA ILE A 767 12.55 21.59 -24.96
C ILE A 767 11.04 21.63 -24.65
N ASP A 768 10.51 22.83 -24.36
CA ASP A 768 9.07 23.08 -24.22
C ASP A 768 8.26 22.91 -25.54
N LYS A 769 8.93 22.63 -26.67
CA LYS A 769 8.32 22.27 -27.96
C LYS A 769 8.40 20.77 -28.28
N ALA A 770 8.85 19.93 -27.34
CA ALA A 770 8.80 18.49 -27.48
C ALA A 770 7.35 17.99 -27.59
N THR A 771 7.10 16.97 -28.40
CA THR A 771 5.77 16.31 -28.54
C THR A 771 5.25 15.70 -27.24
N ARG A 772 6.13 15.56 -26.24
CA ARG A 772 5.86 14.97 -24.93
C ARG A 772 6.44 15.83 -23.79
N PHE A 773 6.36 17.15 -23.91
CA PHE A 773 6.62 18.06 -22.79
C PHE A 773 5.46 18.04 -21.79
N SER A 774 5.78 18.07 -20.50
CA SER A 774 4.85 18.21 -19.40
C SER A 774 4.93 19.63 -18.82
N ALA A 775 3.90 20.43 -19.07
CA ALA A 775 3.94 21.88 -18.84
C ALA A 775 3.38 22.31 -17.47
N HIS A 776 2.67 21.41 -16.78
CA HIS A 776 2.01 21.68 -15.51
C HIS A 776 2.53 20.80 -14.36
N GLY A 777 3.27 19.74 -14.71
CA GLY A 777 4.04 18.93 -13.77
C GLY A 777 5.40 19.53 -13.43
N LEU A 778 5.85 19.25 -12.20
CA LEU A 778 7.19 19.53 -11.70
C LEU A 778 7.67 18.31 -10.90
N ILE A 779 8.92 17.91 -11.07
CA ILE A 779 9.58 17.05 -10.09
C ILE A 779 10.26 17.98 -9.08
N PRO A 780 9.85 18.02 -7.79
CA PRO A 780 10.50 18.88 -6.82
C PRO A 780 11.93 18.40 -6.56
N PRO A 781 12.91 19.30 -6.34
CA PRO A 781 14.30 18.92 -6.07
C PRO A 781 14.34 18.12 -4.77
N ALA A 782 15.02 16.97 -4.76
CA ALA A 782 15.00 15.96 -3.70
C ALA A 782 13.62 15.66 -3.06
N ILE A 783 12.51 15.89 -3.77
CA ILE A 783 11.13 15.80 -3.23
C ILE A 783 10.93 16.73 -2.00
N THR A 784 11.45 17.97 -2.08
CA THR A 784 11.32 19.00 -1.03
C THR A 784 10.37 20.14 -1.40
N GLY A 785 10.04 20.99 -0.42
CA GLY A 785 9.06 22.07 -0.56
C GLY A 785 7.59 21.64 -0.43
N LEU A 786 7.30 20.33 -0.40
CA LEU A 786 5.96 19.75 -0.26
C LEU A 786 5.24 20.06 1.07
N HIS A 787 5.97 20.58 2.06
CA HIS A 787 5.42 21.12 3.31
C HIS A 787 5.74 22.63 3.51
N ASN A 788 6.17 23.31 2.44
CA ASN A 788 6.43 24.75 2.42
C ASN A 788 5.36 25.46 1.58
N GLY A 789 4.34 26.00 2.23
CA GLY A 789 3.22 26.65 1.54
C GLY A 789 3.62 27.86 0.66
N ASP A 790 4.72 28.52 0.97
CA ASP A 790 5.25 29.61 0.13
C ASP A 790 5.87 29.06 -1.17
N ALA A 791 6.53 27.90 -1.13
CA ALA A 791 7.06 27.24 -2.31
C ALA A 791 5.94 26.68 -3.19
N ILE A 792 4.96 26.00 -2.59
CA ILE A 792 3.77 25.48 -3.29
C ILE A 792 3.00 26.64 -3.97
N LYS A 793 2.87 27.79 -3.30
CA LYS A 793 2.31 28.99 -3.94
C LYS A 793 3.15 29.46 -5.13
N GLY A 794 4.47 29.53 -4.96
CA GLY A 794 5.40 29.89 -6.04
C GLY A 794 5.32 28.96 -7.26
N TRP A 795 5.04 27.67 -7.05
CA TRP A 795 4.78 26.71 -8.13
C TRP A 795 3.45 27.01 -8.85
N ILE A 796 2.36 27.14 -8.09
CA ILE A 796 1.01 27.37 -8.62
C ILE A 796 0.88 28.71 -9.34
N ASP A 797 1.50 29.77 -8.83
CA ASP A 797 1.53 31.09 -9.47
C ASP A 797 2.20 31.07 -10.86
N ASN A 798 3.07 30.09 -11.12
CA ASN A 798 3.75 29.88 -12.41
C ASN A 798 3.15 28.71 -13.23
N GLY A 799 1.92 28.29 -12.89
CA GLY A 799 1.16 27.30 -13.68
C GLY A 799 1.51 25.84 -13.42
N ILE A 800 2.39 25.54 -12.44
CA ILE A 800 2.63 24.18 -11.96
C ILE A 800 1.48 23.79 -11.01
N THR A 801 0.61 22.88 -11.45
CA THR A 801 -0.57 22.46 -10.69
C THR A 801 -0.36 21.14 -9.95
N HIS A 802 0.68 20.40 -10.30
CA HIS A 802 0.92 19.07 -9.80
C HIS A 802 2.39 18.68 -9.79
N VAL A 803 2.71 17.70 -8.94
CA VAL A 803 4.07 17.23 -8.67
C VAL A 803 4.08 15.73 -8.40
N VAL A 804 5.27 15.12 -8.44
CA VAL A 804 5.51 13.82 -7.80
C VAL A 804 5.95 14.01 -6.34
N GLY A 805 5.52 13.08 -5.49
CA GLY A 805 6.03 12.90 -4.13
C GLY A 805 7.04 11.75 -4.07
N ASP A 806 7.05 11.02 -2.96
CA ASP A 806 7.83 9.80 -2.76
C ASP A 806 7.01 8.77 -1.96
N ASN A 807 7.00 7.52 -2.42
CA ASN A 807 6.30 6.41 -1.80
C ASN A 807 6.96 5.87 -0.53
N THR A 808 8.23 6.18 -0.24
CA THR A 808 8.84 5.85 1.07
C THR A 808 8.29 6.72 2.21
N ARG A 809 7.77 7.91 1.88
CA ARG A 809 7.26 8.94 2.80
C ARG A 809 5.74 8.90 2.89
N PRO A 810 5.14 8.30 3.95
CA PRO A 810 3.69 8.05 3.97
C PRO A 810 2.83 9.32 3.92
N LEU A 811 3.33 10.46 4.42
CA LEU A 811 2.61 11.73 4.40
C LEU A 811 2.42 12.32 3.00
N LEU A 812 3.20 11.87 2.01
CA LEU A 812 3.07 12.30 0.60
C LEU A 812 2.08 11.44 -0.21
N ARG A 813 1.42 10.48 0.43
CA ARG A 813 0.53 9.50 -0.21
C ARG A 813 -0.94 9.71 0.19
N ASN A 814 -1.87 9.29 -0.65
CA ASN A 814 -3.29 9.32 -0.30
C ASN A 814 -3.61 8.23 0.74
N GLN A 815 -4.07 8.64 1.93
CA GLN A 815 -4.32 7.73 3.06
C GLN A 815 -5.58 6.86 2.90
N ASN A 816 -6.46 7.17 1.94
CA ASN A 816 -7.73 6.46 1.76
C ASN A 816 -7.67 5.42 0.64
N ASN A 817 -6.89 5.68 -0.43
CA ASN A 817 -6.78 4.79 -1.57
C ASN A 817 -5.44 5.02 -2.30
N LYS A 818 -4.63 3.96 -2.43
CA LYS A 818 -3.32 4.01 -3.11
C LYS A 818 -3.38 4.28 -4.62
N TYR A 819 -4.56 4.22 -5.24
CA TYR A 819 -4.79 4.56 -6.66
C TYR A 819 -5.26 6.01 -6.86
N TRP A 820 -5.25 6.84 -5.81
CA TRP A 820 -5.59 8.26 -5.87
C TRP A 820 -4.37 9.14 -5.59
N PRO A 821 -4.31 10.35 -6.14
CA PRO A 821 -3.30 11.33 -5.76
C PRO A 821 -3.58 11.86 -4.34
N LEU A 822 -2.55 12.33 -3.65
CA LEU A 822 -2.74 13.20 -2.50
C LEU A 822 -3.07 14.62 -3.02
N ILE A 823 -3.99 15.31 -2.36
CA ILE A 823 -4.19 16.76 -2.58
C ILE A 823 -3.64 17.48 -1.36
N SER A 824 -2.74 18.43 -1.58
CA SER A 824 -2.17 19.26 -0.52
C SER A 824 -3.24 20.10 0.17
N THR A 825 -3.02 20.40 1.46
CA THR A 825 -3.92 21.23 2.26
C THR A 825 -3.17 22.25 3.09
N VAL A 826 -3.80 23.40 3.38
CA VAL A 826 -3.20 24.43 4.28
C VAL A 826 -2.70 23.83 5.60
N ALA A 827 -3.44 22.86 6.14
CA ALA A 827 -3.12 22.23 7.43
C ALA A 827 -1.85 21.35 7.37
N ALA A 828 -1.70 20.50 6.35
CA ALA A 828 -0.59 19.56 6.26
C ALA A 828 0.62 20.11 5.48
N ASN A 829 0.39 20.98 4.50
CA ASN A 829 1.39 21.41 3.52
C ASN A 829 1.66 22.92 3.55
N GLY A 830 0.83 23.71 4.27
CA GLY A 830 0.90 25.17 4.29
C GLY A 830 0.17 25.86 3.13
N TYR A 831 -0.17 25.14 2.06
CA TYR A 831 -1.00 25.61 0.94
C TYR A 831 -1.93 24.49 0.44
N ASP A 832 -2.99 24.85 -0.28
CA ASP A 832 -4.08 23.96 -0.68
C ASP A 832 -4.11 23.75 -2.21
N GLY A 833 -4.53 22.56 -2.66
CA GLY A 833 -4.91 22.32 -4.05
C GLY A 833 -3.82 21.86 -5.03
N LEU A 834 -2.53 21.88 -4.65
CA LEU A 834 -1.49 21.16 -5.41
C LEU A 834 -1.76 19.65 -5.37
N VAL A 835 -1.72 19.00 -6.53
CA VAL A 835 -1.86 17.55 -6.68
C VAL A 835 -0.49 16.88 -6.52
N ILE A 836 -0.38 15.91 -5.62
CA ILE A 836 0.86 15.15 -5.34
C ILE A 836 0.64 13.70 -5.78
N ILE A 837 1.38 13.27 -6.81
CA ILE A 837 1.34 11.93 -7.38
C ILE A 837 2.33 11.03 -6.63
N PRO A 838 1.93 9.81 -6.19
CA PRO A 838 2.87 8.85 -5.61
C PRO A 838 3.92 8.40 -6.64
N ARG A 839 5.21 8.33 -6.25
CA ARG A 839 6.34 7.88 -7.09
C ARG A 839 7.17 6.86 -6.33
N PHE A 840 7.59 5.77 -6.98
CA PHE A 840 8.45 4.76 -6.38
C PHE A 840 9.92 5.16 -6.41
N ALA A 841 10.56 5.21 -5.24
CA ALA A 841 12.01 5.05 -5.13
C ALA A 841 12.43 3.63 -5.56
N THR A 842 13.68 3.45 -5.98
CA THR A 842 14.24 2.15 -6.38
C THR A 842 15.59 1.90 -5.71
N THR A 843 16.09 0.66 -5.75
CA THR A 843 17.45 0.30 -5.28
C THR A 843 18.56 0.71 -6.27
N ILE A 844 18.27 1.66 -7.15
CA ILE A 844 19.20 2.33 -8.06
C ILE A 844 19.34 3.77 -7.56
N TYR A 845 20.38 4.03 -6.77
CA TYR A 845 20.51 5.29 -6.03
C TYR A 845 20.97 6.47 -6.90
N TYR A 846 20.55 7.68 -6.54
CA TYR A 846 20.72 8.92 -7.32
C TYR A 846 22.19 9.24 -7.67
N ASN A 847 23.04 9.05 -6.67
CA ASN A 847 24.47 9.22 -6.56
C ASN A 847 25.28 8.01 -7.07
N CYS A 848 24.69 7.13 -7.90
CA CYS A 848 25.39 5.98 -8.48
C CYS A 848 25.27 5.84 -10.00
N ASP A 849 26.40 5.51 -10.63
CA ASP A 849 26.55 5.38 -12.08
C ASP A 849 26.89 3.95 -12.55
N THR A 850 27.19 3.07 -11.60
CA THR A 850 27.77 1.74 -11.84
C THR A 850 27.16 0.68 -10.93
N ALA A 851 27.14 -0.57 -11.42
CA ALA A 851 26.63 -1.73 -10.69
C ALA A 851 27.34 -1.93 -9.33
N ALA A 852 28.64 -1.62 -9.27
CA ALA A 852 29.42 -1.68 -8.03
C ALA A 852 28.96 -0.62 -7.01
N CYS A 853 28.79 0.64 -7.42
CA CYS A 853 28.32 1.73 -6.58
C CYS A 853 26.96 1.40 -5.95
N THR A 854 25.95 1.11 -6.77
CA THR A 854 24.57 0.93 -6.27
C THR A 854 24.40 -0.36 -5.45
N THR A 855 25.26 -1.37 -5.65
CA THR A 855 25.29 -2.57 -4.80
C THR A 855 25.96 -2.28 -3.45
N LEU A 856 27.04 -1.48 -3.42
CA LEU A 856 27.72 -1.10 -2.19
C LEU A 856 26.82 -0.23 -1.30
N GLU A 857 26.13 0.75 -1.89
CA GLU A 857 25.18 1.58 -1.14
C GLU A 857 24.01 0.75 -0.60
N TRP A 858 23.44 -0.15 -1.40
CA TRP A 858 22.40 -1.10 -0.95
C TRP A 858 22.84 -1.99 0.23
N ILE A 859 24.11 -2.40 0.28
CA ILE A 859 24.67 -3.18 1.41
C ILE A 859 24.91 -2.29 2.64
N ASN A 860 25.24 -1.01 2.44
CA ASN A 860 25.60 -0.09 3.52
C ASN A 860 24.41 0.68 4.12
N THR A 861 23.28 0.80 3.42
CA THR A 861 22.12 1.64 3.80
C THR A 861 20.81 0.84 3.92
N SER A 862 20.86 -0.50 3.84
CA SER A 862 19.72 -1.39 3.87
C SER A 862 20.17 -2.82 4.22
N ALA A 863 19.23 -3.77 4.36
CA ALA A 863 19.51 -5.21 4.47
C ALA A 863 20.07 -5.84 3.16
N GLY A 864 20.87 -5.10 2.38
CA GLY A 864 21.43 -5.55 1.12
C GLY A 864 22.50 -6.62 1.31
N SER A 865 22.52 -7.61 0.43
CA SER A 865 23.47 -8.73 0.52
C SER A 865 23.68 -9.41 -0.83
N GLY A 866 24.93 -9.74 -1.13
CA GLY A 866 25.35 -10.42 -2.36
C GLY A 866 25.88 -9.46 -3.42
N THR A 867 25.42 -9.61 -4.66
CA THR A 867 25.89 -8.87 -5.84
C THR A 867 24.78 -8.02 -6.48
N PHE A 868 25.11 -7.28 -7.53
CA PHE A 868 24.13 -6.58 -8.36
C PHE A 868 23.03 -7.53 -8.90
N THR A 869 23.32 -8.82 -9.10
CA THR A 869 22.30 -9.83 -9.47
C THR A 869 21.30 -10.09 -8.33
N ASN A 870 21.73 -10.01 -7.06
CA ASN A 870 20.83 -10.12 -5.90
C ASN A 870 19.96 -8.86 -5.75
N LEU A 871 20.57 -7.68 -5.91
CA LEU A 871 19.85 -6.39 -5.94
C LEU A 871 18.78 -6.38 -7.04
N LEU A 872 19.13 -6.78 -8.26
CA LEU A 872 18.18 -6.89 -9.37
C LEU A 872 17.13 -7.99 -9.14
N ALA A 873 17.46 -9.09 -8.46
CA ALA A 873 16.46 -10.11 -8.11
C ALA A 873 15.41 -9.57 -7.13
N GLN A 874 15.81 -8.80 -6.12
CA GLN A 874 14.88 -8.11 -5.22
C GLN A 874 14.03 -7.08 -5.99
N ALA A 875 14.69 -6.22 -6.78
CA ALA A 875 14.02 -5.21 -7.59
C ALA A 875 13.02 -5.83 -8.59
N LYS A 876 13.29 -7.02 -9.13
CA LYS A 876 12.36 -7.78 -9.97
C LYS A 876 11.07 -8.09 -9.21
N THR A 877 11.17 -8.66 -8.02
CA THR A 877 10.02 -9.11 -7.22
C THR A 877 9.18 -7.94 -6.72
N ASP A 878 9.79 -6.85 -6.24
CA ASP A 878 9.05 -5.68 -5.76
C ASP A 878 8.39 -4.88 -6.89
N ASN A 879 9.14 -4.53 -7.93
CA ASN A 879 8.62 -3.61 -8.94
C ASN A 879 7.61 -4.31 -9.87
N THR A 880 7.77 -5.61 -10.14
CA THR A 880 6.70 -6.35 -10.83
C THR A 880 5.48 -6.57 -9.95
N ARG A 881 5.61 -6.71 -8.62
CA ARG A 881 4.44 -6.71 -7.70
C ARG A 881 3.64 -5.41 -7.83
N TYR A 882 4.27 -4.25 -7.99
CA TYR A 882 3.58 -2.98 -8.22
C TYR A 882 2.87 -2.92 -9.59
N LEU A 883 3.54 -3.34 -10.67
CA LEU A 883 2.96 -3.40 -12.01
C LEU A 883 1.79 -4.40 -12.11
N LEU A 884 1.91 -5.57 -11.47
CA LEU A 884 0.83 -6.56 -11.34
C LEU A 884 -0.33 -6.00 -10.51
N SER A 885 -0.03 -5.27 -9.42
CA SER A 885 -1.01 -4.51 -8.65
C SER A 885 -1.63 -3.33 -9.41
N LEU A 886 -1.36 -3.16 -10.71
CA LEU A 886 -1.84 -2.07 -11.59
C LEU A 886 -1.58 -0.66 -11.02
N MET A 887 -0.50 -0.52 -10.25
CA MET A 887 -0.06 0.79 -9.73
C MET A 887 0.59 1.57 -10.88
N ALA A 888 0.15 2.82 -11.07
CA ALA A 888 0.52 3.67 -12.21
C ALA A 888 1.54 4.76 -11.83
N ASP A 889 1.99 4.72 -10.58
CA ASP A 889 3.05 5.51 -9.98
C ASP A 889 4.32 5.49 -10.89
N PRO A 890 4.93 6.62 -11.25
CA PRO A 890 6.26 6.64 -11.88
C PRO A 890 7.36 6.07 -10.97
N TYR A 891 8.55 5.88 -11.54
CA TYR A 891 9.74 5.35 -10.85
C TYR A 891 10.88 6.36 -10.92
N MET A 892 11.57 6.56 -9.80
CA MET A 892 12.63 7.55 -9.63
C MET A 892 14.02 7.00 -9.99
N PHE A 893 14.71 7.72 -10.87
CA PHE A 893 16.12 7.56 -11.26
C PHE A 893 16.71 8.96 -11.49
N HIS A 894 18.03 9.07 -11.63
CA HIS A 894 18.75 10.34 -11.81
C HIS A 894 19.80 10.22 -12.92
N GLN A 895 20.32 11.35 -13.41
CA GLN A 895 21.19 11.41 -14.59
C GLN A 895 22.41 10.46 -14.54
N ALA A 896 23.00 10.24 -13.35
CA ALA A 896 24.14 9.34 -13.19
C ALA A 896 23.80 7.89 -13.54
N ASN A 897 22.56 7.45 -13.28
CA ASN A 897 22.08 6.11 -13.56
C ASN A 897 22.06 5.77 -15.06
N LEU A 898 22.21 6.77 -15.95
CA LEU A 898 22.27 6.63 -17.41
C LEU A 898 23.70 6.40 -17.96
N ARG A 899 24.75 6.32 -17.14
CA ARG A 899 26.12 6.01 -17.65
C ARG A 899 26.13 4.67 -18.40
N GLN A 900 26.61 4.62 -19.64
CA GLN A 900 26.55 3.43 -20.50
C GLN A 900 27.77 3.23 -21.41
N ILE A 901 28.32 4.26 -22.06
CA ILE A 901 29.29 4.03 -23.16
C ILE A 901 30.61 3.42 -22.69
N ASP A 902 30.96 3.64 -21.42
CA ASP A 902 32.21 3.22 -20.78
C ASP A 902 32.05 2.25 -19.61
N VAL A 903 30.82 1.82 -19.28
CA VAL A 903 30.59 0.77 -18.26
C VAL A 903 30.94 -0.63 -18.79
N ASP A 904 30.98 -1.62 -17.89
CA ASP A 904 31.22 -3.02 -18.23
C ASP A 904 30.06 -3.67 -18.98
N THR A 905 30.38 -4.72 -19.75
CA THR A 905 29.37 -5.58 -20.38
C THR A 905 28.76 -6.53 -19.33
N ILE A 906 27.43 -6.50 -19.21
CA ILE A 906 26.66 -7.39 -18.33
C ILE A 906 25.65 -8.22 -19.15
N THR A 907 25.06 -9.24 -18.51
CA THR A 907 23.98 -10.05 -19.08
C THR A 907 22.75 -9.98 -18.19
N ILE A 908 21.63 -9.47 -18.73
CA ILE A 908 20.31 -9.43 -18.09
C ILE A 908 19.35 -10.30 -18.90
N GLY A 909 19.06 -11.49 -18.37
CA GLY A 909 18.22 -12.49 -19.01
C GLY A 909 18.73 -12.87 -20.40
N THR A 910 17.98 -12.50 -21.43
CA THR A 910 18.31 -12.80 -22.84
C THR A 910 19.23 -11.79 -23.53
N LYS A 911 19.61 -10.69 -22.84
CA LYS A 911 20.36 -9.57 -23.43
C LYS A 911 21.73 -9.43 -22.78
N THR A 912 22.78 -9.31 -23.60
CA THR A 912 24.17 -9.07 -23.17
C THR A 912 24.71 -7.83 -23.88
N GLY A 913 25.36 -6.95 -23.12
CA GLY A 913 25.95 -5.71 -23.63
C GLY A 913 26.32 -4.75 -22.50
N LYS A 914 26.86 -3.59 -22.85
CA LYS A 914 26.94 -2.47 -21.90
C LYS A 914 25.53 -1.98 -21.59
N MET A 915 25.17 -1.89 -20.32
CA MET A 915 23.86 -1.43 -19.86
C MET A 915 24.06 -0.43 -18.74
N SER A 916 23.36 0.70 -18.81
CA SER A 916 23.23 1.60 -17.67
C SER A 916 22.43 0.95 -16.54
N LEU A 917 22.41 1.57 -15.36
CA LEU A 917 21.61 1.07 -14.24
C LEU A 917 20.11 1.08 -14.56
N VAL A 918 19.63 2.13 -15.24
CA VAL A 918 18.22 2.22 -15.70
C VAL A 918 17.91 1.13 -16.75
N MET A 919 18.83 0.87 -17.69
CA MET A 919 18.67 -0.23 -18.65
C MET A 919 18.58 -1.58 -17.94
N ALA A 920 19.52 -1.90 -17.04
CA ALA A 920 19.60 -3.18 -16.37
C ALA A 920 18.38 -3.48 -15.48
N TRP A 921 17.90 -2.46 -14.75
CA TRP A 921 16.68 -2.52 -13.94
C TRP A 921 15.44 -2.70 -14.83
N THR A 922 15.31 -1.93 -15.91
CA THR A 922 14.16 -2.00 -16.82
C THR A 922 14.10 -3.35 -17.53
N GLU A 923 15.22 -3.84 -18.09
CA GLU A 923 15.32 -5.17 -18.71
C GLU A 923 14.86 -6.27 -17.76
N THR A 924 15.31 -6.23 -16.49
CA THR A 924 14.95 -7.20 -15.46
C THR A 924 13.44 -7.26 -15.24
N ILE A 925 12.78 -6.10 -15.18
CA ILE A 925 11.35 -5.99 -14.90
C ILE A 925 10.49 -6.32 -16.12
N VAL A 926 10.83 -5.82 -17.31
CA VAL A 926 10.01 -6.12 -18.50
C VAL A 926 10.20 -7.55 -18.98
N GLN A 927 11.38 -8.17 -18.82
CA GLN A 927 11.56 -9.60 -19.12
C GLN A 927 10.75 -10.48 -18.14
N GLU A 928 10.57 -10.08 -16.88
CA GLU A 928 9.66 -10.78 -15.95
C GLU A 928 8.17 -10.54 -16.27
N MET A 929 7.75 -9.30 -16.53
CA MET A 929 6.36 -9.00 -16.92
C MET A 929 5.95 -9.73 -18.21
N THR A 930 6.87 -9.83 -19.18
CA THR A 930 6.65 -10.57 -20.43
C THR A 930 6.86 -12.08 -20.31
N ARG A 931 7.53 -12.57 -19.27
CA ARG A 931 7.51 -14.00 -18.88
C ARG A 931 6.14 -14.41 -18.32
N LEU A 932 5.52 -13.53 -17.54
CA LEU A 932 4.24 -13.76 -16.86
C LEU A 932 3.00 -13.46 -17.72
N THR A 933 3.07 -12.50 -18.64
CA THR A 933 1.89 -11.93 -19.33
C THR A 933 2.14 -11.63 -20.81
N ASN A 934 1.08 -11.24 -21.54
CA ASN A 934 1.21 -10.46 -22.78
C ASN A 934 0.60 -9.04 -22.64
N TRP A 935 0.66 -8.44 -21.44
CA TRP A 935 0.06 -7.12 -21.20
C TRP A 935 0.92 -6.01 -21.82
N PRO A 936 0.35 -5.09 -22.61
CA PRO A 936 1.08 -3.94 -23.14
C PRO A 936 1.54 -3.02 -22.00
N ILE A 937 2.77 -2.51 -22.11
CA ILE A 937 3.38 -1.59 -21.15
C ILE A 937 3.46 -0.19 -21.78
N LEU A 938 2.87 0.81 -21.13
CA LEU A 938 2.85 2.19 -21.61
C LEU A 938 3.52 3.13 -20.61
N SER A 939 4.58 3.81 -21.02
CA SER A 939 5.07 4.99 -20.31
C SER A 939 4.13 6.18 -20.58
N LEU A 940 3.73 6.87 -19.52
CA LEU A 940 3.02 8.15 -19.56
C LEU A 940 4.00 9.28 -19.19
N LYS A 941 3.82 10.48 -19.75
CA LYS A 941 4.54 11.69 -19.29
C LYS A 941 3.86 12.27 -18.04
N HIS A 942 4.52 13.19 -17.34
CA HIS A 942 4.08 13.73 -16.04
C HIS A 942 2.61 14.21 -16.01
N ASP A 943 2.17 15.10 -16.92
CA ASP A 943 0.76 15.53 -16.90
C ASP A 943 -0.22 14.37 -17.21
N ASP A 944 0.22 13.36 -17.98
CA ASP A 944 -0.64 12.29 -18.49
C ASP A 944 -0.91 11.22 -17.41
N PHE A 945 0.10 10.85 -16.60
CA PHE A 945 -0.16 10.01 -15.43
C PHE A 945 -0.93 10.78 -14.36
N THR A 946 -0.69 12.09 -14.22
CA THR A 946 -1.46 12.95 -13.30
C THR A 946 -2.93 12.94 -13.66
N GLN A 947 -3.26 13.11 -14.94
CA GLN A 947 -4.64 12.99 -15.41
C GLN A 947 -5.19 11.57 -15.20
N TYR A 948 -4.41 10.51 -15.40
CA TYR A 948 -4.86 9.13 -15.10
C TYR A 948 -5.24 8.92 -13.62
N PHE A 949 -4.47 9.50 -12.69
CA PHE A 949 -4.76 9.48 -11.24
C PHE A 949 -5.99 10.34 -10.88
N LEU A 950 -6.14 11.52 -11.49
CA LEU A 950 -7.30 12.40 -11.31
C LEU A 950 -8.59 11.81 -11.91
N ASP A 951 -8.51 11.17 -13.08
CA ASP A 951 -9.60 10.42 -13.71
C ASP A 951 -10.01 9.24 -12.85
N ARG A 952 -9.03 8.49 -12.30
CA ARG A 952 -9.31 7.37 -11.40
C ARG A 952 -10.05 7.83 -10.14
N LYS A 953 -9.60 8.92 -9.50
CA LYS A 953 -10.31 9.49 -8.35
C LYS A 953 -11.71 9.98 -8.72
N SER A 954 -11.83 10.70 -9.84
CA SER A 954 -13.11 11.26 -10.29
C SER A 954 -14.14 10.18 -10.62
N ALA A 955 -13.71 9.08 -11.25
CA ALA A 955 -14.56 7.94 -11.53
C ALA A 955 -15.02 7.23 -10.24
N ASP A 956 -14.11 7.01 -9.28
CA ASP A 956 -14.46 6.42 -7.99
C ASP A 956 -15.42 7.32 -7.18
N ASP A 957 -15.20 8.64 -7.15
CA ASP A 957 -16.05 9.63 -6.47
C ASP A 957 -17.50 9.62 -6.99
N CYS A 958 -17.73 9.28 -8.26
CA CYS A 958 -19.06 9.16 -8.86
C CYS A 958 -19.87 7.94 -8.33
N ASN A 959 -19.23 7.04 -7.56
CA ASN A 959 -19.79 5.78 -7.06
C ASN A 959 -20.46 4.97 -8.18
N PRO A 960 -19.68 4.47 -9.15
CA PRO A 960 -20.19 3.88 -10.37
C PRO A 960 -20.61 2.42 -10.14
N THR A 961 -21.72 2.00 -10.74
CA THR A 961 -22.26 0.64 -10.65
C THR A 961 -22.57 0.07 -12.03
N LEU A 962 -22.58 -1.26 -12.13
CA LEU A 962 -22.94 -1.98 -13.34
C LEU A 962 -23.84 -3.16 -12.98
N SER A 963 -24.86 -3.43 -13.81
CA SER A 963 -25.68 -4.65 -13.71
C SER A 963 -25.63 -5.44 -15.01
N TYR A 964 -25.48 -6.76 -14.92
CA TYR A 964 -25.58 -7.69 -16.04
C TYR A 964 -27.04 -7.92 -16.42
N GLY A 965 -27.37 -7.79 -17.71
CA GLY A 965 -28.65 -8.21 -18.28
C GLY A 965 -28.50 -9.55 -19.01
N PHE A 966 -29.23 -10.57 -18.55
CA PHE A 966 -29.14 -11.93 -19.08
C PHE A 966 -30.26 -12.25 -20.07
N SER A 967 -29.91 -13.00 -21.13
CA SER A 967 -30.84 -13.51 -22.13
C SER A 967 -31.78 -14.59 -21.56
N SER A 968 -32.74 -15.08 -22.36
CA SER A 968 -33.56 -16.26 -22.01
C SER A 968 -32.83 -17.60 -22.13
N SER A 969 -31.63 -17.66 -22.74
CA SER A 969 -30.70 -18.77 -22.54
C SER A 969 -29.84 -18.59 -21.28
N GLY A 970 -29.92 -17.41 -20.66
CA GLY A 970 -29.18 -16.96 -19.49
C GLY A 970 -27.72 -16.62 -19.78
N ALA A 971 -27.37 -16.25 -21.01
CA ALA A 971 -26.07 -15.65 -21.34
C ALA A 971 -26.09 -14.13 -21.08
N ILE A 972 -24.97 -13.52 -20.72
CA ILE A 972 -24.89 -12.05 -20.53
C ILE A 972 -24.94 -11.40 -21.93
N GLU A 973 -26.04 -10.73 -22.26
CA GLU A 973 -26.22 -10.06 -23.56
C GLU A 973 -26.09 -8.54 -23.47
N SER A 974 -26.19 -7.97 -22.27
CA SER A 974 -26.00 -6.54 -22.03
C SER A 974 -25.44 -6.24 -20.64
N VAL A 975 -24.94 -5.01 -20.47
CA VAL A 975 -24.59 -4.44 -19.17
C VAL A 975 -25.13 -3.01 -19.07
N THR A 976 -25.71 -2.64 -17.92
CA THR A 976 -26.19 -1.27 -17.67
C THR A 976 -25.29 -0.58 -16.67
N VAL A 977 -24.69 0.56 -17.08
CA VAL A 977 -23.83 1.40 -16.25
C VAL A 977 -24.66 2.50 -15.61
N SER A 978 -24.47 2.74 -14.31
CA SER A 978 -25.08 3.82 -13.55
C SER A 978 -24.04 4.51 -12.65
N THR A 979 -24.37 5.70 -12.14
CA THR A 979 -23.58 6.43 -11.14
C THR A 979 -24.52 7.17 -10.19
N THR A 980 -23.99 7.83 -9.16
CA THR A 980 -24.78 8.75 -8.33
C THR A 980 -25.40 9.85 -9.21
N GLY A 981 -26.72 9.84 -9.35
CA GLY A 981 -27.44 10.77 -10.24
C GLY A 981 -27.22 10.54 -11.74
N ASN A 982 -26.62 9.41 -12.14
CA ASN A 982 -26.31 9.05 -13.53
C ASN A 982 -25.53 10.12 -14.32
N THR A 983 -24.62 10.82 -13.63
CA THR A 983 -23.64 11.72 -14.24
C THR A 983 -22.25 11.42 -13.69
N CYS A 984 -21.20 11.79 -14.42
CA CYS A 984 -19.85 11.84 -13.90
C CYS A 984 -19.03 12.87 -14.70
N SER A 985 -17.99 13.46 -14.10
CA SER A 985 -17.08 14.39 -14.79
C SER A 985 -16.18 13.69 -15.82
N VAL A 986 -15.99 12.37 -15.67
CA VAL A 986 -15.15 11.52 -16.53
C VAL A 986 -15.93 10.29 -17.02
N PRO A 987 -15.60 9.70 -18.18
CA PRO A 987 -16.24 8.47 -18.63
C PRO A 987 -15.91 7.28 -17.72
N ILE A 988 -16.92 6.45 -17.43
CA ILE A 988 -16.76 5.23 -16.62
C ILE A 988 -16.23 4.09 -17.50
N PRO A 989 -15.13 3.40 -17.12
CA PRO A 989 -14.61 2.28 -17.88
C PRO A 989 -15.40 0.99 -17.62
N VAL A 990 -15.70 0.26 -18.70
CA VAL A 990 -16.26 -1.10 -18.65
C VAL A 990 -15.44 -2.01 -19.56
N THR A 991 -14.81 -3.04 -19.01
CA THR A 991 -14.15 -4.08 -19.82
C THR A 991 -15.17 -5.12 -20.27
N ILE A 992 -15.06 -5.56 -21.53
CA ILE A 992 -15.80 -6.69 -22.10
C ILE A 992 -14.80 -7.70 -22.71
N PRO A 993 -15.12 -9.01 -22.82
CA PRO A 993 -14.12 -10.00 -23.17
C PRO A 993 -13.68 -9.95 -24.64
N SER A 994 -14.58 -9.59 -25.56
CA SER A 994 -14.25 -9.32 -26.98
C SER A 994 -15.39 -8.60 -27.69
N GLY A 995 -15.13 -8.10 -28.90
CA GLY A 995 -16.17 -7.58 -29.79
C GLY A 995 -16.44 -6.08 -29.59
N THR A 996 -17.70 -5.69 -29.77
CA THR A 996 -18.16 -4.30 -29.79
C THR A 996 -19.46 -4.17 -29.00
N VAL A 997 -19.88 -2.93 -28.72
CA VAL A 997 -21.16 -2.64 -28.05
C VAL A 997 -22.01 -1.67 -28.86
N THR A 998 -23.33 -1.79 -28.70
CA THR A 998 -24.29 -0.74 -29.07
C THR A 998 -24.79 -0.11 -27.77
N ALA A 999 -24.64 1.20 -27.62
CA ALA A 999 -25.15 1.93 -26.46
C ALA A 999 -26.61 2.36 -26.68
N SER A 1000 -27.43 2.24 -25.64
CA SER A 1000 -28.81 2.76 -25.59
C SER A 1000 -28.90 4.29 -25.69
N SER A 1001 -27.86 4.99 -25.21
CA SER A 1001 -27.80 6.44 -25.08
C SER A 1001 -26.35 6.89 -24.79
N GLY A 1002 -26.10 8.21 -24.82
CA GLY A 1002 -24.80 8.78 -24.51
C GLY A 1002 -23.73 8.54 -25.58
N SER A 1003 -22.46 8.58 -25.18
CA SER A 1003 -21.31 8.29 -26.05
C SER A 1003 -20.41 7.25 -25.40
N VAL A 1004 -19.85 6.37 -26.24
CA VAL A 1004 -18.90 5.32 -25.84
C VAL A 1004 -17.67 5.40 -26.73
N LYS A 1005 -16.49 5.45 -26.10
CA LYS A 1005 -15.20 5.37 -26.80
C LYS A 1005 -14.56 4.01 -26.52
N VAL A 1006 -14.24 3.26 -27.57
CA VAL A 1006 -13.47 2.01 -27.45
C VAL A 1006 -11.99 2.31 -27.25
N ASP A 1007 -11.34 1.54 -26.39
CA ASP A 1007 -9.91 1.59 -26.09
C ASP A 1007 -9.40 0.15 -25.96
N GLN A 1008 -8.51 -0.27 -26.85
CA GLN A 1008 -7.96 -1.62 -26.89
C GLN A 1008 -6.50 -1.57 -27.33
N LEU A 1009 -5.63 -2.23 -26.56
CA LEU A 1009 -4.18 -2.24 -26.77
C LEU A 1009 -3.72 -3.68 -26.97
N GLY A 1010 -3.06 -3.97 -28.09
CA GLY A 1010 -2.54 -5.31 -28.38
C GLY A 1010 -3.61 -6.39 -28.35
N SER A 1011 -3.40 -7.39 -27.49
CA SER A 1011 -4.33 -8.50 -27.24
C SER A 1011 -5.20 -8.32 -25.99
N GLU A 1012 -5.22 -7.12 -25.38
CA GLU A 1012 -6.05 -6.88 -24.20
C GLU A 1012 -7.56 -6.90 -24.53
N PRO A 1013 -8.42 -7.23 -23.56
CA PRO A 1013 -9.87 -7.09 -23.72
C PRO A 1013 -10.27 -5.62 -23.93
N PRO A 1014 -11.20 -5.29 -24.85
CA PRO A 1014 -11.55 -3.91 -25.17
C PRO A 1014 -12.31 -3.20 -24.03
N ILE A 1015 -11.80 -2.04 -23.62
CA ILE A 1015 -12.40 -1.15 -22.63
C ILE A 1015 -13.39 -0.21 -23.35
N GLN A 1016 -14.60 -0.12 -22.82
CA GLN A 1016 -15.65 0.81 -23.23
C GLN A 1016 -15.66 1.98 -22.25
N TRP A 1017 -15.29 3.17 -22.70
CA TRP A 1017 -15.36 4.39 -21.90
C TRP A 1017 -16.72 5.05 -22.08
N VAL A 1018 -17.58 4.92 -21.08
CA VAL A 1018 -19.02 5.27 -21.13
C VAL A 1018 -19.27 6.64 -20.51
N THR A 1019 -19.84 7.57 -21.28
CA THR A 1019 -20.23 8.90 -20.79
C THR A 1019 -21.69 8.90 -20.34
N LEU A 1020 -21.95 9.14 -19.04
CA LEU A 1020 -23.31 9.24 -18.49
C LEU A 1020 -23.77 10.70 -18.38
N SER A 1021 -25.00 10.99 -18.82
CA SER A 1021 -25.53 12.36 -18.94
C SER A 1021 -26.96 12.52 -18.40
N GLY A 1022 -27.22 12.00 -17.20
CA GLY A 1022 -28.49 12.08 -16.47
C GLY A 1022 -29.34 10.80 -16.48
N SER A 1023 -28.95 9.81 -17.28
CA SER A 1023 -29.61 8.49 -17.40
C SER A 1023 -28.58 7.36 -17.38
N PRO A 1024 -28.94 6.16 -16.90
CA PRO A 1024 -28.12 4.95 -17.06
C PRO A 1024 -27.85 4.65 -18.54
N VAL A 1025 -26.72 4.02 -18.82
CA VAL A 1025 -26.35 3.61 -20.19
C VAL A 1025 -26.25 2.09 -20.27
N THR A 1026 -27.21 1.46 -20.95
CA THR A 1026 -27.12 0.04 -21.33
C THR A 1026 -26.25 -0.14 -22.57
N LEU A 1027 -25.27 -1.03 -22.49
CA LEU A 1027 -24.44 -1.53 -23.58
C LEU A 1027 -24.92 -2.92 -23.97
N SER A 1028 -25.49 -3.08 -25.16
CA SER A 1028 -25.77 -4.39 -25.75
C SER A 1028 -24.49 -4.95 -26.39
N LEU A 1029 -24.10 -6.16 -26.01
CA LEU A 1029 -22.86 -6.80 -26.48
C LEU A 1029 -23.08 -7.43 -27.86
N SER A 1030 -22.20 -7.17 -28.85
CA SER A 1030 -22.30 -7.82 -30.17
C SER A 1030 -21.93 -9.31 -30.15
N LYS A 1031 -21.44 -9.81 -29.02
CA LYS A 1031 -21.32 -11.22 -28.67
C LYS A 1031 -21.78 -11.40 -27.22
N ALA A 1032 -22.85 -12.17 -27.00
CA ALA A 1032 -23.26 -12.55 -25.66
C ALA A 1032 -22.21 -13.47 -25.01
N VAL A 1033 -22.04 -13.34 -23.69
CA VAL A 1033 -21.05 -14.11 -22.93
C VAL A 1033 -21.75 -15.30 -22.27
N SER A 1034 -21.30 -16.51 -22.58
CA SER A 1034 -21.81 -17.75 -22.00
C SER A 1034 -21.58 -17.79 -20.49
N THR A 1035 -22.58 -18.27 -19.75
CA THR A 1035 -22.55 -18.44 -18.30
C THR A 1035 -22.24 -19.86 -17.88
#